data_AF-H3ZQZ7-F1
#
_entry.id   AF-H3ZQZ7-F1
#
_cell.length_a   1.000
_cell.length_b   1.000
_cell.length_c   1.000
_cell.angle_alpha   90.00
_cell.angle_beta   90.00
_cell.angle_gamma   90.00
#
_symmetry.space_group_name_H-M   'P 1'
#
loop_
_entity.id
_entity.type
_entity.pdbx_description
1 polymer ?
#
loop_
_entity_poly.entity_id
_entity_poly.type
_entity_poly.pdbx_seq_one_letter_code
_entity_poly.pdbx_strand_id
1 'polypeptide(L)'
;MDRVIACGLVFILITATFGCISYLHSTTTVQQKDTAIPVQTLENASLINVAVYKDWLHNSTQYFEIYYPKEVYENPVLQSKLNMLILGADSTYESYSKIFGTEPQKAKIYLYPSKEELENITEKNTLWFVDYQKREIHIALIEETGMYLSFEIVPALLEFAAGKTLPDALAIGFGVLDFKIPMSLQEKTTKYVSINQLNSLNLRENYNETLYTEAGDLLRYIADTHGPQVLIKVLKGGNIPEIDDGKFREFLNAEDRETSNIGKTFITLDISMQKKKFEGVVSYNNVTSQLYIYFRRVPRINIKEIKVNGENVDFIQSFALIIPMKDFKNGSIEIKYSGDYSKIEKIAPKRGYIEGQIKEEIAFLRGTFLRPMLNSVELFKAIEVKAKTDKGTVIAPGELISSGGTFIWRISFPRGFTGVIPIFAGEFKKMELMNGYLTVYYMGIDDETAERYANLTAEILDFGVKYFGKPGYEKVKVVYPNEMSISSLMLDTLAYSHNPIRYKYGYTYEIAHWWVPGTVTFDTNMSQFWFNLAFPWYYSLKYAQNISQESYRELRNYGISKYHKTTNYGEKDIPLVEVWKVWRTDINLYYAVGAYRGALVLEKLEEHTSREIFFQSLREFFEKYRFKEGDLNDFVAVLEKNSGKPVKELFQNLTTSTGLP
;
A
#
# COMPACT_ATOMS: atom_id res chain seq x y z
N MET A 1 44.17 34.19 -10.24
CA MET A 1 44.03 35.59 -9.77
C MET A 1 42.55 35.84 -9.51
N ASP A 2 41.92 35.04 -8.67
CA ASP A 2 42.05 34.96 -7.21
C ASP A 2 40.98 35.83 -6.56
N ARG A 3 39.90 35.17 -6.12
CA ARG A 3 39.37 35.35 -4.77
C ARG A 3 38.40 34.22 -4.42
N VAL A 4 38.99 33.30 -3.68
CA VAL A 4 38.39 32.30 -2.79
C VAL A 4 37.38 32.99 -1.86
N ILE A 5 36.17 32.46 -1.76
CA ILE A 5 35.31 32.66 -0.58
C ILE A 5 34.90 31.27 -0.09
N ALA A 6 35.49 30.92 1.04
CA ALA A 6 35.16 29.76 1.85
C ALA A 6 33.83 30.00 2.58
N CYS A 7 32.91 29.05 2.52
CA CYS A 7 31.77 28.97 3.42
C CYS A 7 31.92 27.70 4.27
N GLY A 8 32.10 27.92 5.57
CA GLY A 8 32.39 26.90 6.57
C GLY A 8 31.20 25.98 6.87
N LEU A 9 31.54 24.72 7.11
CA LEU A 9 30.68 23.73 7.75
C LEU A 9 30.42 24.14 9.20
N VAL A 10 29.14 24.11 9.61
CA VAL A 10 28.76 24.04 11.03
C VAL A 10 28.23 22.65 11.30
N PHE A 11 29.00 21.89 12.08
CA PHE A 11 28.61 20.63 12.71
C PHE A 11 27.70 20.93 13.90
N ILE A 12 26.54 20.29 13.99
CA ILE A 12 25.74 20.20 15.22
C ILE A 12 25.85 18.77 15.75
N LEU A 13 26.60 18.62 16.84
CA LEU A 13 26.58 17.46 17.72
C LEU A 13 25.29 17.51 18.56
N ILE A 14 24.53 16.41 18.60
CA ILE A 14 23.54 16.16 19.65
C ILE A 14 24.06 14.97 20.46
N THR A 15 24.44 15.26 21.70
CA THR A 15 24.85 14.30 22.72
C THR A 15 23.63 13.59 23.30
N ALA A 16 23.69 12.26 23.31
CA ALA A 16 22.80 11.39 24.05
C ALA A 16 23.11 11.45 25.56
N THR A 17 22.07 11.49 26.40
CA THR A 17 22.18 11.16 27.82
C THR A 17 21.17 10.09 28.19
N PHE A 18 21.72 8.91 28.51
CA PHE A 18 21.07 7.83 29.24
C PHE A 18 20.82 8.25 30.70
N GLY A 19 19.69 7.83 31.27
CA GLY A 19 19.43 7.92 32.70
C GLY A 19 18.57 6.74 33.17
N CYS A 20 19.20 5.76 33.82
CA CYS A 20 18.55 4.67 34.54
C CYS A 20 18.29 5.06 36.01
N ILE A 21 17.09 4.71 36.49
CA ILE A 21 16.71 4.04 37.76
C ILE A 21 17.30 4.56 39.10
N SER A 22 16.42 4.90 40.04
CA SER A 22 16.54 4.45 41.45
C SER A 22 15.20 4.51 42.22
N TYR A 23 15.02 3.45 43.02
CA TYR A 23 13.92 3.08 43.92
C TYR A 23 13.74 4.02 45.13
N LEU A 24 12.54 4.06 45.71
CA LEU A 24 12.35 4.11 47.18
C LEU A 24 10.96 3.63 47.64
N HIS A 25 10.99 2.80 48.68
CA HIS A 25 9.89 2.17 49.42
C HIS A 25 8.96 3.15 50.15
N SER A 26 7.70 2.74 50.36
CA SER A 26 7.08 2.82 51.68
C SER A 26 6.03 1.71 51.90
N THR A 27 6.09 1.13 53.08
CA THR A 27 5.22 0.08 53.63
C THR A 27 4.32 0.68 54.69
N THR A 28 3.02 0.34 54.72
CA THR A 28 2.28 0.20 55.99
C THR A 28 1.03 -0.68 55.90
N THR A 29 0.82 -1.37 57.01
CA THR A 29 -0.05 -2.49 57.42
C THR A 29 -1.57 -2.28 57.46
N VAL A 30 -2.29 -3.31 56.98
CA VAL A 30 -3.42 -4.10 57.55
C VAL A 30 -4.34 -3.48 58.63
N GLN A 31 -5.65 -3.51 58.37
CA GLN A 31 -6.64 -3.96 59.38
C GLN A 31 -7.91 -4.56 58.74
N GLN A 32 -8.26 -5.76 59.19
CA GLN A 32 -9.40 -6.59 58.78
C GLN A 32 -10.55 -6.43 59.78
N LYS A 33 -11.81 -6.41 59.33
CA LYS A 33 -12.96 -6.80 60.16
C LYS A 33 -14.15 -7.24 59.31
N ASP A 34 -14.56 -8.49 59.52
CA ASP A 34 -15.77 -9.11 59.00
C ASP A 34 -17.05 -8.51 59.61
N THR A 35 -18.15 -8.49 58.84
CA THR A 35 -19.49 -8.91 59.29
C THR A 35 -20.48 -8.97 58.11
N ALA A 36 -21.34 -9.98 58.11
CA ALA A 36 -22.24 -10.38 57.03
C ALA A 36 -23.61 -9.67 57.02
N ILE A 37 -24.01 -9.24 55.82
CA ILE A 37 -25.32 -9.21 55.10
C ILE A 37 -26.63 -9.04 55.89
N PRO A 38 -27.50 -8.12 55.42
CA PRO A 38 -28.80 -8.54 54.89
C PRO A 38 -29.12 -7.98 53.48
N VAL A 39 -30.05 -8.70 52.83
CA VAL A 39 -30.50 -8.67 51.43
C VAL A 39 -31.43 -7.47 51.12
N GLN A 40 -31.53 -7.13 49.82
CA GLN A 40 -32.46 -6.22 49.10
C GLN A 40 -31.89 -4.80 48.89
N THR A 41 -31.82 -4.22 47.70
CA THR A 41 -32.62 -4.32 46.46
C THR A 41 -31.75 -4.07 45.22
N LEU A 42 -32.12 -4.68 44.09
CA LEU A 42 -31.65 -4.29 42.76
C LEU A 42 -32.00 -2.83 42.50
N GLU A 43 -31.00 -1.96 42.39
CA GLU A 43 -31.04 -0.68 41.65
C GLU A 43 -29.67 -0.01 41.87
N ASN A 44 -28.69 -0.29 41.01
CA ASN A 44 -27.49 0.54 40.81
C ASN A 44 -26.69 0.08 39.58
N ALA A 45 -27.39 -0.15 38.47
CA ALA A 45 -26.77 -0.35 37.16
C ALA A 45 -27.13 0.82 36.24
N SER A 46 -26.68 2.03 36.57
CA SER A 46 -26.59 3.13 35.62
C SER A 46 -25.89 4.30 36.27
N LEU A 47 -24.69 4.60 35.79
CA LEU A 47 -24.07 5.93 35.64
C LEU A 47 -22.57 5.67 35.43
N ILE A 48 -22.17 5.15 34.26
CA ILE A 48 -20.84 5.51 33.76
C ILE A 48 -20.90 7.04 33.69
N ASN A 49 -20.19 7.66 34.61
CA ASN A 49 -20.42 9.03 35.02
C ASN A 49 -20.31 9.95 33.79
N VAL A 50 -21.38 10.66 33.43
CA VAL A 50 -21.38 11.63 32.32
C VAL A 50 -20.23 12.65 32.48
N ALA A 51 -19.73 12.83 33.71
CA ALA A 51 -18.54 13.59 34.03
C ALA A 51 -17.24 13.09 33.36
N VAL A 52 -17.05 11.78 33.15
CA VAL A 52 -15.81 11.20 32.58
C VAL A 52 -15.62 11.60 31.11
N TYR A 53 -16.71 11.69 30.36
CA TYR A 53 -16.68 12.03 28.93
C TYR A 53 -16.92 13.53 28.67
N LYS A 54 -17.04 14.36 29.71
CA LYS A 54 -17.39 15.78 29.59
C LYS A 54 -16.41 16.56 28.72
N ASP A 55 -15.12 16.20 28.80
CA ASP A 55 -14.04 16.87 28.08
C ASP A 55 -13.62 16.09 26.81
N TRP A 56 -14.35 15.04 26.44
CA TRP A 56 -14.08 14.29 25.22
C TRP A 56 -14.53 15.08 23.99
N LEU A 57 -13.70 15.04 22.96
CA LEU A 57 -14.04 15.54 21.63
C LEU A 57 -15.07 14.63 21.00
N HIS A 58 -15.81 15.15 20.02
CA HIS A 58 -16.79 14.34 19.30
C HIS A 58 -16.86 14.67 17.81
N ASN A 59 -17.15 13.64 17.00
CA ASN A 59 -17.54 13.77 15.60
C ASN A 59 -18.85 13.01 15.35
N SER A 60 -19.63 13.47 14.38
CA SER A 60 -20.87 12.82 13.98
C SER A 60 -20.76 12.29 12.55
N THR A 61 -21.33 11.11 12.33
CA THR A 61 -21.51 10.46 11.02
C THR A 61 -23.01 10.23 10.79
N GLN A 62 -23.39 9.49 9.75
CA GLN A 62 -24.81 9.23 9.50
C GLN A 62 -25.44 8.41 10.64
N TYR A 63 -24.71 7.40 11.15
CA TYR A 63 -25.22 6.49 12.18
C TYR A 63 -24.48 6.57 13.52
N PHE A 64 -23.36 7.28 13.62
CA PHE A 64 -22.56 7.27 14.85
C PHE A 64 -22.24 8.67 15.37
N GLU A 65 -22.41 8.86 16.67
CA GLU A 65 -21.73 9.89 17.45
C GLU A 65 -20.45 9.27 18.04
N ILE A 66 -19.29 9.78 17.64
CA ILE A 66 -17.98 9.21 17.98
C ILE A 66 -17.32 10.13 19.01
N TYR A 67 -17.11 9.64 20.21
CA TYR A 67 -16.47 10.33 21.32
C TYR A 67 -15.06 9.80 21.54
N TYR A 68 -14.10 10.69 21.78
CA TYR A 68 -12.72 10.33 22.04
C TYR A 68 -11.98 11.42 22.84
N PRO A 69 -11.00 11.07 23.68
CA PRO A 69 -10.19 12.07 24.38
C PRO A 69 -9.23 12.76 23.40
N LYS A 70 -8.73 13.93 23.81
CA LYS A 70 -7.85 14.77 22.99
C LYS A 70 -6.61 14.04 22.47
N GLU A 71 -6.08 13.08 23.23
CA GLU A 71 -4.93 12.25 22.84
C GLU A 71 -5.16 11.48 21.54
N VAL A 72 -6.35 10.93 21.30
CA VAL A 72 -6.68 10.21 20.06
C VAL A 72 -6.56 11.14 18.85
N TYR A 73 -6.84 12.43 19.01
CA TYR A 73 -6.72 13.42 17.95
C TYR A 73 -5.27 13.88 17.73
N GLU A 74 -4.49 14.02 18.81
CA GLU A 74 -3.12 14.55 18.75
C GLU A 74 -2.08 13.49 18.34
N ASN A 75 -2.30 12.23 18.70
CA ASN A 75 -1.44 11.12 18.29
C ASN A 75 -1.72 10.75 16.82
N PRO A 76 -0.75 10.88 15.89
CA PRO A 76 -0.99 10.64 14.47
C PRO A 76 -1.45 9.21 14.12
N VAL A 77 -1.03 8.21 14.91
CA VAL A 77 -1.42 6.81 14.71
C VAL A 77 -2.89 6.64 15.10
N LEU A 78 -3.27 7.11 16.29
CA LEU A 78 -4.65 7.03 16.78
C LEU A 78 -5.60 7.87 15.92
N GLN A 79 -5.17 9.07 15.49
CA GLN A 79 -5.95 9.94 14.62
C GLN A 79 -6.24 9.28 13.27
N SER A 80 -5.29 8.50 12.73
CA SER A 80 -5.54 7.72 11.51
C SER A 80 -6.69 6.72 11.68
N LYS A 81 -6.80 6.08 12.85
CA LYS A 81 -7.87 5.13 13.17
C LYS A 81 -9.22 5.81 13.31
N LEU A 82 -9.27 6.95 14.00
CA LEU A 82 -10.44 7.83 14.04
C LEU A 82 -10.90 8.23 12.63
N ASN A 83 -9.96 8.62 11.76
CA ASN A 83 -10.25 9.01 10.39
C ASN A 83 -10.85 7.86 9.57
N MET A 84 -10.40 6.62 9.76
CA MET A 84 -11.00 5.45 9.10
C MET A 84 -12.44 5.24 9.53
N LEU A 85 -12.74 5.40 10.81
CA LEU A 85 -14.09 5.30 11.35
C LEU A 85 -15.01 6.36 10.74
N ILE A 86 -14.58 7.63 10.73
CA ILE A 86 -15.35 8.75 10.14
C ILE A 86 -15.66 8.52 8.65
N LEU A 87 -14.74 7.88 7.91
CA LEU A 87 -14.88 7.66 6.48
C LEU A 87 -15.72 6.42 6.14
N GLY A 88 -15.54 5.32 6.88
CA GLY A 88 -16.04 4.01 6.48
C GLY A 88 -17.03 3.33 7.43
N ALA A 89 -17.27 3.86 8.64
CA ALA A 89 -18.15 3.21 9.60
C ALA A 89 -19.59 3.07 9.07
N ASP A 90 -20.12 4.12 8.45
CA ASP A 90 -21.49 4.14 7.93
C ASP A 90 -21.70 3.04 6.88
N SER A 91 -20.86 2.97 5.84
CA SER A 91 -21.01 1.96 4.79
C SER A 91 -20.73 0.55 5.28
N THR A 92 -19.84 0.39 6.26
CA THR A 92 -19.58 -0.90 6.92
C THR A 92 -20.81 -1.36 7.70
N TYR A 93 -21.42 -0.47 8.49
CA TYR A 93 -22.60 -0.77 9.28
C TYR A 93 -23.83 -1.05 8.41
N GLU A 94 -24.03 -0.28 7.33
CA GLU A 94 -25.06 -0.56 6.32
C GLU A 94 -24.90 -1.94 5.69
N SER A 95 -23.66 -2.27 5.29
CA SER A 95 -23.36 -3.56 4.67
C SER A 95 -23.66 -4.72 5.61
N TYR A 96 -23.26 -4.64 6.88
CA TYR A 96 -23.52 -5.70 7.86
C TYR A 96 -25.00 -5.77 8.26
N SER A 97 -25.66 -4.63 8.44
CA SER A 97 -27.09 -4.60 8.78
C SER A 97 -27.93 -5.26 7.67
N LYS A 98 -27.60 -5.01 6.39
CA LYS A 98 -28.22 -5.69 5.25
C LYS A 98 -28.06 -7.21 5.33
N ILE A 99 -26.90 -7.72 5.76
CA ILE A 99 -26.68 -9.16 5.93
C ILE A 99 -27.60 -9.71 7.02
N PHE A 100 -27.68 -9.06 8.17
CA PHE A 100 -28.51 -9.50 9.29
C PHE A 100 -30.01 -9.20 9.10
N GLY A 101 -30.40 -8.53 8.01
CA GLY A 101 -31.79 -8.15 7.76
C GLY A 101 -32.29 -7.08 8.71
N THR A 102 -31.38 -6.25 9.24
CA THR A 102 -31.67 -5.16 10.16
C THR A 102 -31.53 -3.81 9.46
N GLU A 103 -32.25 -2.81 9.94
CA GLU A 103 -32.05 -1.43 9.52
C GLU A 103 -31.00 -0.75 10.42
N PRO A 104 -30.01 -0.05 9.84
CA PRO A 104 -29.06 0.74 10.61
C PRO A 104 -29.76 1.79 11.49
N GLN A 105 -29.35 1.86 12.75
CA GLN A 105 -29.88 2.84 13.69
C GLN A 105 -28.75 3.62 14.38
N LYS A 106 -29.03 4.86 14.83
CA LYS A 106 -28.02 5.73 15.47
C LYS A 106 -27.43 5.15 16.76
N ALA A 107 -26.12 5.18 16.92
CA ALA A 107 -25.40 4.65 18.06
C ALA A 107 -24.28 5.60 18.51
N LYS A 108 -23.67 5.33 19.66
CA LYS A 108 -22.45 6.03 20.07
C LYS A 108 -21.25 5.11 20.00
N ILE A 109 -20.10 5.67 19.64
CA ILE A 109 -18.81 4.99 19.70
C ILE A 109 -17.91 5.76 20.66
N TYR A 110 -17.28 5.07 21.59
CA TYR A 110 -16.29 5.60 22.51
C TYR A 110 -14.93 5.00 22.18
N LEU A 111 -13.97 5.85 21.78
CA LEU A 111 -12.59 5.43 21.50
C LEU A 111 -11.70 5.74 22.69
N TYR A 112 -10.99 4.72 23.16
CA TYR A 112 -10.02 4.81 24.25
C TYR A 112 -8.61 4.72 23.65
N PRO A 113 -7.65 5.58 24.04
CA PRO A 113 -6.28 5.54 23.51
C PRO A 113 -5.59 4.20 23.76
N SER A 114 -5.99 3.46 24.81
CA SER A 114 -5.42 2.17 25.17
C SER A 114 -6.45 1.21 25.78
N LYS A 115 -6.07 -0.08 25.85
CA LYS A 115 -6.84 -1.12 26.55
C LYS A 115 -6.96 -0.83 28.05
N GLU A 116 -5.88 -0.36 28.66
CA GLU A 116 -5.82 -0.02 30.09
C GLU A 116 -6.82 1.08 30.44
N GLU A 117 -6.96 2.12 29.61
CA GLU A 117 -7.94 3.18 29.85
C GLU A 117 -9.38 2.71 29.68
N LEU A 118 -9.66 1.83 28.70
CA LEU A 118 -10.97 1.21 28.58
C LEU A 118 -11.30 0.42 29.85
N GLU A 119 -10.37 -0.41 30.33
CA GLU A 119 -10.53 -1.19 31.54
C GLU A 119 -10.73 -0.29 32.77
N ASN A 120 -9.93 0.76 32.93
CA ASN A 120 -10.03 1.70 34.04
C ASN A 120 -11.37 2.45 34.08
N ILE A 121 -11.97 2.75 32.92
CA ILE A 121 -13.22 3.52 32.84
C ILE A 121 -14.46 2.61 32.88
N THR A 122 -14.37 1.40 32.31
CA THR A 122 -15.54 0.52 32.09
C THR A 122 -15.50 -0.76 32.90
N GLU A 123 -14.39 -1.04 33.58
CA GLU A 123 -14.10 -2.29 34.31
C GLU A 123 -14.12 -3.54 33.39
N LYS A 124 -14.03 -3.34 32.08
CA LYS A 124 -13.97 -4.42 31.08
C LYS A 124 -12.54 -4.59 30.57
N ASN A 125 -11.95 -5.74 30.84
CA ASN A 125 -10.61 -6.08 30.37
C ASN A 125 -10.64 -6.57 28.92
N THR A 126 -10.91 -5.69 27.94
CA THR A 126 -11.11 -6.10 26.53
C THR A 126 -10.68 -5.01 25.54
N LEU A 127 -10.42 -5.38 24.30
CA LEU A 127 -10.18 -4.42 23.22
C LEU A 127 -11.46 -3.74 22.75
N TRP A 128 -12.60 -4.41 22.83
CA TRP A 128 -13.88 -3.81 22.46
C TRP A 128 -15.05 -4.57 23.07
N PHE A 129 -16.16 -3.87 23.30
CA PHE A 129 -17.45 -4.48 23.62
C PHE A 129 -18.61 -3.61 23.15
N VAL A 130 -19.80 -4.22 23.06
CA VAL A 130 -21.04 -3.57 22.66
C VAL A 130 -22.01 -3.58 23.85
N ASP A 131 -22.47 -2.40 24.28
CA ASP A 131 -23.60 -2.25 25.19
C ASP A 131 -24.88 -2.14 24.35
N TYR A 132 -25.57 -3.26 24.17
CA TYR A 132 -26.79 -3.35 23.35
C TYR A 132 -27.95 -2.53 23.92
N GLN A 133 -28.01 -2.35 25.24
CA GLN A 133 -29.10 -1.61 25.88
C GLN A 133 -28.94 -0.11 25.66
N LYS A 134 -27.72 0.40 25.84
CA LYS A 134 -27.42 1.82 25.62
C LYS A 134 -27.13 2.15 24.15
N ARG A 135 -26.90 1.13 23.33
CA ARG A 135 -26.51 1.25 21.91
C ARG A 135 -25.18 1.98 21.78
N GLU A 136 -24.23 1.54 22.59
CA GLU A 136 -22.89 2.10 22.71
C GLU A 136 -21.85 1.04 22.33
N ILE A 137 -20.82 1.46 21.60
CA ILE A 137 -19.69 0.64 21.20
C ILE A 137 -18.45 1.23 21.86
N HIS A 138 -17.71 0.43 22.61
CA HIS A 138 -16.51 0.85 23.32
C HIS A 138 -15.30 0.15 22.71
N ILE A 139 -14.27 0.91 22.31
CA ILE A 139 -13.14 0.40 21.52
C ILE A 139 -11.84 0.98 22.07
N ALA A 140 -10.94 0.12 22.53
CA ALA A 140 -9.56 0.44 22.84
C ALA A 140 -8.71 0.39 21.58
N LEU A 141 -8.02 1.50 21.29
CA LEU A 141 -7.10 1.59 20.17
C LEU A 141 -5.74 0.98 20.54
N ILE A 142 -5.09 0.42 19.54
CA ILE A 142 -3.76 -0.19 19.65
C ILE A 142 -2.74 0.57 18.79
N GLU A 143 -1.51 0.79 19.26
CA GLU A 143 -0.51 1.65 18.59
C GLU A 143 0.35 0.93 17.52
N GLU A 144 -0.09 -0.20 16.97
CA GLU A 144 0.75 -0.97 16.07
C GLU A 144 1.06 -0.27 14.74
N THR A 145 2.35 -0.29 14.38
CA THR A 145 2.94 0.58 13.35
C THR A 145 2.86 0.02 11.92
N GLY A 146 2.40 -1.22 11.76
CA GLY A 146 2.46 -1.96 10.50
C GLY A 146 1.16 -2.01 9.68
N MET A 147 0.00 -1.90 10.34
CA MET A 147 -1.30 -2.14 9.71
C MET A 147 -2.14 -0.88 9.62
N TYR A 148 -2.56 -0.56 8.39
CA TYR A 148 -3.43 0.57 8.08
C TYR A 148 -4.88 0.32 8.49
N LEU A 149 -5.19 -0.73 9.25
CA LEU A 149 -6.55 -1.15 9.52
C LEU A 149 -6.78 -1.43 10.99
N SER A 150 -7.80 -0.76 11.53
CA SER A 150 -8.27 -0.92 12.89
C SER A 150 -9.08 -2.21 13.02
N PHE A 151 -8.37 -3.32 13.23
CA PHE A 151 -8.99 -4.62 13.48
C PHE A 151 -9.83 -4.64 14.76
N GLU A 152 -9.69 -3.66 15.64
CA GLU A 152 -10.53 -3.46 16.81
C GLU A 152 -11.88 -2.82 16.46
N ILE A 153 -11.96 -2.09 15.34
CA ILE A 153 -13.17 -1.36 14.93
C ILE A 153 -14.14 -2.25 14.16
N VAL A 154 -13.64 -2.97 13.16
CA VAL A 154 -14.50 -3.74 12.24
C VAL A 154 -15.30 -4.85 12.96
N PRO A 155 -14.72 -5.65 13.87
CA PRO A 155 -15.44 -6.65 14.65
C PRO A 155 -16.53 -6.04 15.53
N ALA A 156 -16.25 -4.90 16.16
CA ALA A 156 -17.20 -4.21 17.02
C ALA A 156 -18.41 -3.70 16.22
N LEU A 157 -18.19 -3.13 15.03
CA LEU A 157 -19.28 -2.73 14.12
C LEU A 157 -20.07 -3.93 13.61
N LEU A 158 -19.41 -5.05 13.35
CA LEU A 158 -20.06 -6.29 12.91
C LEU A 158 -20.97 -6.87 14.00
N GLU A 159 -20.45 -6.98 15.22
CA GLU A 159 -21.20 -7.46 16.38
C GLU A 159 -22.38 -6.53 16.71
N PHE A 160 -22.18 -5.22 16.62
CA PHE A 160 -23.26 -4.25 16.78
C PHE A 160 -24.36 -4.43 15.71
N ALA A 161 -24.00 -4.65 14.45
CA ALA A 161 -24.95 -4.94 13.38
C ALA A 161 -25.71 -6.26 13.56
N ALA A 162 -25.05 -7.26 14.13
CA ALA A 162 -25.66 -8.55 14.46
C ALA A 162 -26.67 -8.44 15.60
N GLY A 163 -26.55 -7.43 16.46
CA GLY A 163 -27.39 -7.24 17.65
C GLY A 163 -27.19 -8.31 18.73
N LYS A 164 -26.10 -9.09 18.63
CA LYS A 164 -25.73 -10.16 19.56
C LYS A 164 -24.24 -10.46 19.48
N THR A 165 -23.70 -11.00 20.55
CA THR A 165 -22.30 -11.46 20.57
C THR A 165 -22.08 -12.60 19.58
N LEU A 166 -21.03 -12.46 18.76
CA LEU A 166 -20.60 -13.47 17.80
C LEU A 166 -19.40 -14.25 18.36
N PRO A 167 -19.15 -15.49 17.91
CA PRO A 167 -17.88 -16.17 18.19
C PRO A 167 -16.68 -15.31 17.78
N ASP A 168 -15.65 -15.27 18.62
CA ASP A 168 -14.46 -14.43 18.44
C ASP A 168 -13.78 -14.66 17.10
N ALA A 169 -13.59 -15.93 16.72
CA ALA A 169 -13.01 -16.31 15.45
C ALA A 169 -13.79 -15.75 14.25
N LEU A 170 -15.11 -15.59 14.37
CA LEU A 170 -15.92 -14.94 13.32
C LEU A 170 -15.76 -13.43 13.38
N ALA A 171 -16.00 -12.81 14.54
CA ALA A 171 -15.98 -11.35 14.68
C ALA A 171 -14.62 -10.77 14.25
N ILE A 172 -13.54 -11.32 14.80
CA ILE A 172 -12.16 -10.90 14.53
C ILE A 172 -11.70 -11.38 13.16
N GLY A 173 -12.06 -12.60 12.76
CA GLY A 173 -11.76 -13.10 11.42
C GLY A 173 -12.28 -12.16 10.33
N PHE A 174 -13.51 -11.65 10.43
CA PHE A 174 -14.04 -10.67 9.46
C PHE A 174 -13.35 -9.31 9.54
N GLY A 175 -12.87 -8.93 10.74
CA GLY A 175 -12.07 -7.72 10.92
C GLY A 175 -10.72 -7.77 10.23
N VAL A 176 -10.16 -8.96 10.03
CA VAL A 176 -8.82 -9.17 9.46
C VAL A 176 -8.80 -9.96 8.15
N LEU A 177 -9.96 -10.26 7.57
CA LEU A 177 -10.13 -11.10 6.38
C LEU A 177 -9.38 -10.59 5.12
N ASP A 178 -9.01 -9.31 5.08
CA ASP A 178 -8.25 -8.70 3.98
C ASP A 178 -6.71 -8.75 4.21
N PHE A 179 -6.23 -9.27 5.34
CA PHE A 179 -4.82 -9.18 5.71
C PHE A 179 -4.12 -10.53 5.69
N LYS A 180 -3.31 -10.72 4.63
CA LYS A 180 -2.20 -11.65 4.69
C LYS A 180 -1.09 -11.00 5.50
N ILE A 181 -0.97 -11.36 6.77
CA ILE A 181 0.17 -10.97 7.58
C ILE A 181 1.31 -11.92 7.18
N PRO A 182 2.37 -11.42 6.52
CA PRO A 182 3.41 -12.27 5.98
C PRO A 182 4.26 -12.83 7.13
N MET A 183 3.88 -13.99 7.66
CA MET A 183 4.75 -14.78 8.53
C MET A 183 5.78 -15.53 7.68
N SER A 184 7.04 -15.55 8.13
CA SER A 184 8.05 -16.43 7.54
C SER A 184 7.62 -17.89 7.70
N LEU A 185 8.09 -18.77 6.81
CA LEU A 185 7.79 -20.21 6.89
C LEU A 185 8.16 -20.80 8.28
N GLN A 186 9.24 -20.31 8.87
CA GLN A 186 9.72 -20.72 10.20
C GLN A 186 8.78 -20.28 11.33
N GLU A 187 8.23 -19.07 11.26
CA GLU A 187 7.19 -18.58 12.19
C GLU A 187 5.88 -19.36 12.03
N LYS A 188 5.45 -19.60 10.79
CA LYS A 188 4.25 -20.40 10.49
C LYS A 188 4.34 -21.81 11.08
N THR A 189 5.52 -22.44 11.02
CA THR A 189 5.70 -23.80 11.55
C THR A 189 5.76 -23.89 13.07
N THR A 190 6.16 -22.82 13.75
CA THR A 190 6.39 -22.82 15.21
C THR A 190 5.23 -22.19 16.00
N LYS A 191 4.38 -21.39 15.35
CA LYS A 191 3.28 -20.65 15.98
C LYS A 191 1.87 -21.10 15.58
N TYR A 192 1.74 -22.16 14.78
CA TYR A 192 0.44 -22.67 14.31
C TYR A 192 -0.53 -23.00 15.45
N VAL A 193 -1.78 -22.55 15.34
CA VAL A 193 -2.88 -22.90 16.24
C VAL A 193 -3.96 -23.70 15.51
N SER A 194 -4.39 -24.81 16.10
CA SER A 194 -5.46 -25.64 15.52
C SER A 194 -6.81 -24.90 15.53
N ILE A 195 -7.71 -25.27 14.62
CA ILE A 195 -9.04 -24.64 14.52
C ILE A 195 -9.83 -24.74 15.84
N ASN A 196 -9.72 -25.88 16.55
CA ASN A 196 -10.38 -26.08 17.84
C ASN A 196 -9.83 -25.14 18.93
N GLN A 197 -8.51 -24.95 18.96
CA GLN A 197 -7.89 -24.00 19.88
C GLN A 197 -8.33 -22.57 19.54
N LEU A 198 -8.30 -22.19 18.26
CA LEU A 198 -8.72 -20.87 17.78
C LEU A 198 -10.15 -20.53 18.18
N ASN A 199 -11.07 -21.49 18.06
CA ASN A 199 -12.47 -21.33 18.47
C ASN A 199 -12.68 -21.23 19.99
N SER A 200 -11.74 -21.71 20.80
CA SER A 200 -11.82 -21.69 22.27
C SER A 200 -11.17 -20.45 22.90
N LEU A 201 -10.40 -19.68 22.14
CA LEU A 201 -9.66 -18.53 22.63
C LEU A 201 -10.55 -17.30 22.80
N ASN A 202 -10.34 -16.56 23.89
CA ASN A 202 -10.90 -15.23 24.06
C ASN A 202 -10.00 -14.21 23.37
N LEU A 203 -10.25 -14.00 22.08
CA LEU A 203 -9.44 -13.13 21.26
C LEU A 203 -9.73 -11.65 21.58
N ARG A 204 -10.89 -11.31 22.15
CA ARG A 204 -11.21 -9.92 22.53
C ARG A 204 -10.32 -9.37 23.65
N GLU A 205 -9.81 -10.22 24.55
CA GLU A 205 -8.99 -9.78 25.68
C GLU A 205 -7.51 -9.69 25.32
N ASN A 206 -6.98 -10.64 24.55
CA ASN A 206 -5.55 -10.76 24.31
C ASN A 206 -5.24 -10.62 22.82
N TYR A 207 -4.90 -9.41 22.39
CA TYR A 207 -4.39 -9.22 21.04
C TYR A 207 -3.13 -10.05 20.83
N ASN A 208 -3.17 -10.88 19.80
CA ASN A 208 -2.02 -11.60 19.29
C ASN A 208 -2.14 -11.62 17.77
N GLU A 209 -1.23 -10.92 17.11
CA GLU A 209 -1.22 -10.76 15.65
C GLU A 209 -1.33 -12.11 14.93
N THR A 210 -0.64 -13.15 15.40
CA THR A 210 -0.69 -14.49 14.81
C THR A 210 -2.09 -15.10 14.92
N LEU A 211 -2.70 -15.10 16.12
CA LEU A 211 -4.03 -15.67 16.33
C LEU A 211 -5.11 -14.94 15.51
N TYR A 212 -5.00 -13.62 15.41
CA TYR A 212 -5.91 -12.80 14.61
C TYR A 212 -5.74 -13.10 13.13
N THR A 213 -4.50 -13.21 12.65
CA THR A 213 -4.21 -13.64 11.27
C THR A 213 -4.88 -14.96 10.96
N GLU A 214 -4.71 -15.96 11.84
CA GLU A 214 -5.27 -17.30 11.65
C GLU A 214 -6.80 -17.30 11.63
N ALA A 215 -7.46 -16.44 12.42
CA ALA A 215 -8.91 -16.23 12.34
C ALA A 215 -9.34 -15.66 10.97
N GLY A 216 -8.58 -14.71 10.42
CA GLY A 216 -8.79 -14.21 9.06
C GLY A 216 -8.56 -15.29 8.01
N ASP A 217 -7.47 -16.04 8.14
CA ASP A 217 -7.13 -17.15 7.23
C ASP A 217 -8.17 -18.28 7.28
N LEU A 218 -8.77 -18.55 8.43
CA LEU A 218 -9.86 -19.52 8.56
C LEU A 218 -11.08 -19.10 7.73
N LEU A 219 -11.50 -17.84 7.85
CA LEU A 219 -12.61 -17.32 7.05
C LEU A 219 -12.28 -17.25 5.57
N ARG A 220 -11.03 -16.95 5.21
CA ARG A 220 -10.52 -17.01 3.85
C ARG A 220 -10.59 -18.44 3.30
N TYR A 221 -10.14 -19.41 4.09
CA TYR A 221 -10.23 -20.82 3.74
C TYR A 221 -11.69 -21.25 3.49
N ILE A 222 -12.62 -20.87 4.37
CA ILE A 222 -14.06 -21.17 4.19
C ILE A 222 -14.58 -20.56 2.88
N ALA A 223 -14.22 -19.30 2.65
CA ALA A 223 -14.60 -18.59 1.44
C ALA A 223 -14.05 -19.25 0.17
N ASP A 224 -12.79 -19.68 0.19
CA ASP A 224 -12.10 -20.30 -0.93
C ASP A 224 -12.61 -21.73 -1.21
N THR A 225 -12.92 -22.48 -0.16
CA THR A 225 -13.32 -23.88 -0.28
C THR A 225 -14.82 -24.06 -0.53
N HIS A 226 -15.66 -23.24 0.09
CA HIS A 226 -17.11 -23.38 0.11
C HIS A 226 -17.87 -22.22 -0.54
N GLY A 227 -17.19 -21.12 -0.88
CA GLY A 227 -17.77 -19.97 -1.55
C GLY A 227 -18.35 -18.89 -0.61
N PRO A 228 -18.69 -17.72 -1.16
CA PRO A 228 -19.05 -16.52 -0.40
C PRO A 228 -20.40 -16.66 0.32
N GLN A 229 -21.33 -17.39 -0.29
CA GLN A 229 -22.65 -17.64 0.28
C GLN A 229 -22.57 -18.48 1.54
N VAL A 230 -21.58 -19.38 1.63
CA VAL A 230 -21.32 -20.14 2.85
C VAL A 230 -20.74 -19.22 3.92
N LEU A 231 -19.79 -18.35 3.58
CA LEU A 231 -19.26 -17.35 4.52
C LEU A 231 -20.37 -16.44 5.10
N ILE A 232 -21.32 -16.00 4.26
CA ILE A 232 -22.50 -15.23 4.71
C ILE A 232 -23.40 -16.07 5.64
N LYS A 233 -23.63 -17.35 5.31
CA LYS A 233 -24.42 -18.26 6.17
C LYS A 233 -23.75 -18.51 7.51
N VAL A 234 -22.44 -18.71 7.52
CA VAL A 234 -21.62 -18.85 8.74
C VAL A 234 -21.75 -17.60 9.59
N LEU A 235 -21.68 -16.41 8.98
CA LEU A 235 -21.84 -15.15 9.69
C LEU A 235 -23.24 -15.01 10.33
N LYS A 236 -24.30 -15.35 9.61
CA LYS A 236 -25.68 -15.29 10.14
C LYS A 236 -25.94 -16.32 11.24
N GLY A 237 -25.46 -17.54 11.02
CA GLY A 237 -25.70 -18.69 11.88
C GLY A 237 -24.80 -18.75 13.11
N GLY A 238 -23.61 -18.16 13.04
CA GLY A 238 -22.58 -18.26 14.08
C GLY A 238 -21.83 -19.60 14.08
N ASN A 239 -22.10 -20.50 13.12
CA ASN A 239 -21.55 -21.84 13.10
C ASN A 239 -20.50 -21.97 11.98
N ILE A 240 -19.24 -22.16 12.36
CA ILE A 240 -18.14 -22.48 11.44
C ILE A 240 -18.33 -23.92 10.95
N PRO A 241 -18.23 -24.20 9.63
CA PRO A 241 -18.34 -25.56 9.12
C PRO A 241 -17.21 -26.44 9.66
N GLU A 242 -17.41 -27.75 9.70
CA GLU A 242 -16.34 -28.69 10.03
C GLU A 242 -15.25 -28.63 8.95
N ILE A 243 -14.01 -28.39 9.38
CA ILE A 243 -12.86 -28.19 8.51
C ILE A 243 -11.78 -29.18 8.88
N ASP A 244 -11.20 -29.82 7.86
CA ASP A 244 -10.03 -30.67 8.01
C ASP A 244 -8.79 -29.81 8.32
N ASP A 245 -8.26 -29.98 9.54
CA ASP A 245 -7.11 -29.22 10.05
C ASP A 245 -5.85 -29.42 9.19
N GLY A 246 -5.69 -30.63 8.60
CA GLY A 246 -4.62 -30.95 7.67
C GLY A 246 -4.70 -30.11 6.39
N LYS A 247 -5.88 -30.05 5.76
CA LYS A 247 -6.12 -29.23 4.57
C LYS A 247 -6.01 -27.73 4.86
N PHE A 248 -6.46 -27.28 6.04
CA PHE A 248 -6.26 -25.90 6.45
C PHE A 248 -4.77 -25.58 6.61
N ARG A 249 -3.98 -26.49 7.20
CA ARG A 249 -2.52 -26.34 7.32
C ARG A 249 -1.83 -26.36 5.96
N GLU A 250 -2.25 -27.19 5.01
CA GLU A 250 -1.76 -27.16 3.63
C GLU A 250 -2.05 -25.79 2.98
N PHE A 251 -3.25 -25.26 3.18
CA PHE A 251 -3.64 -23.94 2.70
C PHE A 251 -2.77 -22.80 3.27
N LEU A 252 -2.45 -22.81 4.58
CA LEU A 252 -1.57 -21.81 5.20
C LEU A 252 -0.14 -21.83 4.63
N ASN A 253 0.31 -22.98 4.13
CA ASN A 253 1.62 -23.18 3.54
C ASN A 253 1.65 -22.86 2.03
N ALA A 254 0.50 -22.69 1.38
CA ALA A 254 0.44 -22.30 -0.02
C ALA A 254 0.92 -20.84 -0.19
N GLU A 255 1.87 -20.63 -1.10
CA GLU A 255 2.20 -19.28 -1.54
C GLU A 255 1.10 -18.76 -2.47
N ASP A 256 0.16 -17.96 -1.97
CA ASP A 256 -0.74 -17.22 -2.86
C ASP A 256 0.06 -16.18 -3.65
N ARG A 257 0.41 -16.52 -4.89
CA ARG A 257 0.91 -15.60 -5.91
C ARG A 257 -0.05 -15.57 -7.08
N GLU A 258 -1.27 -15.14 -6.81
CA GLU A 258 -2.26 -15.07 -7.86
C GLU A 258 -1.99 -13.89 -8.79
N THR A 259 -1.99 -14.19 -10.08
CA THR A 259 -1.93 -13.21 -11.15
C THR A 259 -3.26 -13.25 -11.89
N SER A 260 -3.77 -12.07 -12.20
CA SER A 260 -5.02 -11.91 -12.92
C SER A 260 -4.73 -11.37 -14.30
N ASN A 261 -4.96 -12.21 -15.30
CA ASN A 261 -4.82 -11.81 -16.69
C ASN A 261 -6.08 -11.06 -17.10
N ILE A 262 -5.96 -9.77 -17.38
CA ILE A 262 -7.08 -8.90 -17.72
C ILE A 262 -6.96 -8.48 -19.18
N GLY A 263 -7.93 -8.91 -20.00
CA GLY A 263 -7.97 -8.55 -21.41
C GLY A 263 -8.17 -7.05 -21.64
N LYS A 264 -9.13 -6.44 -20.96
CA LYS A 264 -9.33 -4.98 -21.02
C LYS A 264 -9.90 -4.43 -19.72
N THR A 265 -9.31 -3.35 -19.23
CA THR A 265 -9.82 -2.56 -18.10
C THR A 265 -10.43 -1.27 -18.63
N PHE A 266 -11.68 -1.00 -18.27
CA PHE A 266 -12.35 0.27 -18.52
C PHE A 266 -12.57 0.99 -17.20
N ILE A 267 -12.22 2.27 -17.14
CA ILE A 267 -12.44 3.12 -15.96
C ILE A 267 -13.21 4.34 -16.43
N THR A 268 -14.41 4.55 -15.89
CA THR A 268 -15.19 5.78 -16.11
C THR A 268 -15.21 6.59 -14.82
N LEU A 269 -14.95 7.90 -14.91
CA LEU A 269 -14.92 8.79 -13.75
C LEU A 269 -15.60 10.14 -14.02
N ASP A 270 -16.31 10.60 -13.00
CA ASP A 270 -16.82 11.96 -12.87
C ASP A 270 -16.17 12.60 -11.63
N ILE A 271 -15.14 13.42 -11.84
CA ILE A 271 -14.36 14.03 -10.76
C ILE A 271 -14.89 15.45 -10.50
N SER A 272 -15.26 15.75 -9.26
CA SER A 272 -15.55 17.12 -8.84
C SER A 272 -14.53 17.59 -7.81
N MET A 273 -13.62 18.46 -8.24
CA MET A 273 -12.67 19.12 -7.36
C MET A 273 -13.37 20.09 -6.41
N GLN A 274 -14.44 20.77 -6.87
CA GLN A 274 -15.23 21.66 -6.01
C GLN A 274 -15.85 20.90 -4.83
N LYS A 275 -16.42 19.72 -5.08
CA LYS A 275 -17.04 18.90 -4.03
C LYS A 275 -16.03 18.05 -3.27
N LYS A 276 -14.78 17.93 -3.75
CA LYS A 276 -13.78 16.96 -3.30
C LYS A 276 -14.33 15.52 -3.35
N LYS A 277 -15.02 15.15 -4.45
CA LYS A 277 -15.66 13.83 -4.62
C LYS A 277 -15.53 13.32 -6.05
N PHE A 278 -15.79 12.04 -6.24
CA PHE A 278 -15.98 11.49 -7.59
C PHE A 278 -16.96 10.32 -7.62
N GLU A 279 -17.58 10.10 -8.78
CA GLU A 279 -18.33 8.88 -9.11
C GLU A 279 -17.55 8.05 -10.12
N GLY A 280 -17.59 6.73 -9.99
CA GLY A 280 -16.75 5.81 -10.75
C GLY A 280 -17.43 4.51 -11.15
N VAL A 281 -17.01 4.00 -12.31
CA VAL A 281 -17.30 2.62 -12.76
C VAL A 281 -16.00 2.01 -13.26
N VAL A 282 -15.62 0.84 -12.73
CA VAL A 282 -14.52 0.04 -13.28
C VAL A 282 -15.05 -1.27 -13.81
N SER A 283 -14.68 -1.62 -15.04
CA SER A 283 -15.01 -2.89 -15.67
C SER A 283 -13.75 -3.62 -16.08
N TYR A 284 -13.59 -4.86 -15.61
CA TYR A 284 -12.54 -5.79 -16.00
C TYR A 284 -13.14 -6.82 -16.94
N ASN A 285 -12.64 -6.90 -18.17
CA ASN A 285 -13.13 -7.81 -19.19
C ASN A 285 -12.11 -8.88 -19.52
N ASN A 286 -12.60 -10.09 -19.81
CA ASN A 286 -11.79 -11.29 -20.08
C ASN A 286 -10.78 -11.53 -18.96
N VAL A 287 -11.25 -11.46 -17.71
CA VAL A 287 -10.47 -11.79 -16.53
C VAL A 287 -10.27 -13.29 -16.53
N THR A 288 -9.04 -13.75 -16.66
CA THR A 288 -8.66 -15.18 -16.71
C THR A 288 -7.61 -15.47 -15.65
N SER A 289 -7.49 -16.74 -15.25
CA SER A 289 -6.47 -17.25 -14.31
C SER A 289 -6.71 -16.94 -12.83
N GLN A 290 -7.97 -16.85 -12.39
CA GLN A 290 -8.30 -16.68 -10.97
C GLN A 290 -8.91 -17.95 -10.39
N LEU A 291 -8.38 -18.41 -9.25
CA LEU A 291 -9.10 -19.37 -8.41
C LEU A 291 -10.22 -18.67 -7.64
N TYR A 292 -10.03 -17.37 -7.34
CA TYR A 292 -10.98 -16.50 -6.68
C TYR A 292 -10.87 -15.02 -7.08
N ILE A 293 -11.94 -14.26 -6.82
CA ILE A 293 -11.97 -12.79 -6.97
C ILE A 293 -11.91 -12.17 -5.56
N TYR A 294 -11.01 -11.23 -5.31
CA TYR A 294 -11.04 -10.39 -4.09
C TYR A 294 -10.67 -8.97 -4.44
N PHE A 295 -11.26 -7.99 -3.77
CA PHE A 295 -11.00 -6.58 -4.03
C PHE A 295 -10.47 -5.83 -2.81
N ARG A 296 -9.32 -5.16 -2.98
CA ARG A 296 -8.83 -4.19 -2.02
C ARG A 296 -9.42 -2.82 -2.31
N ARG A 297 -9.77 -2.07 -1.26
CA ARG A 297 -10.21 -0.68 -1.35
C ARG A 297 -9.72 0.12 -0.14
N VAL A 298 -9.95 1.42 -0.15
CA VAL A 298 -9.81 2.27 1.04
C VAL A 298 -11.18 2.72 1.56
N PRO A 299 -11.28 3.15 2.84
CA PRO A 299 -12.54 3.64 3.42
C PRO A 299 -13.19 4.82 2.67
N ARG A 300 -12.41 5.58 1.89
CA ARG A 300 -12.94 6.68 1.04
C ARG A 300 -13.81 6.20 -0.12
N ILE A 301 -13.65 4.95 -0.54
CA ILE A 301 -14.36 4.37 -1.67
C ILE A 301 -15.57 3.61 -1.15
N ASN A 302 -16.78 4.08 -1.46
CA ASN A 302 -18.02 3.40 -1.13
C ASN A 302 -18.52 2.61 -2.34
N ILE A 303 -18.78 1.32 -2.15
CA ILE A 303 -19.23 0.42 -3.22
C ILE A 303 -20.75 0.47 -3.31
N LYS A 304 -21.28 0.59 -4.53
CA LYS A 304 -22.72 0.70 -4.77
C LYS A 304 -23.31 -0.56 -5.38
N GLU A 305 -22.61 -1.14 -6.35
CA GLU A 305 -23.07 -2.29 -7.11
C GLU A 305 -21.86 -3.07 -7.62
N ILE A 306 -21.96 -4.40 -7.63
CA ILE A 306 -21.00 -5.27 -8.31
C ILE A 306 -21.76 -6.24 -9.19
N LYS A 307 -21.33 -6.32 -10.44
CA LYS A 307 -21.84 -7.25 -11.43
C LYS A 307 -20.75 -8.22 -11.86
N VAL A 308 -21.06 -9.50 -11.87
CA VAL A 308 -20.22 -10.54 -12.43
C VAL A 308 -20.97 -11.17 -13.59
N ASN A 309 -20.39 -11.11 -14.79
CA ASN A 309 -21.01 -11.56 -16.04
C ASN A 309 -22.40 -10.93 -16.29
N GLY A 310 -22.57 -9.67 -15.88
CA GLY A 310 -23.83 -8.92 -16.02
C GLY A 310 -24.83 -9.10 -14.87
N GLU A 311 -24.64 -10.12 -14.03
CA GLU A 311 -25.52 -10.43 -12.91
C GLU A 311 -25.05 -9.73 -11.62
N ASN A 312 -26.00 -9.17 -10.88
CA ASN A 312 -25.71 -8.55 -9.58
C ASN A 312 -25.29 -9.61 -8.56
N VAL A 313 -24.20 -9.35 -7.84
CA VAL A 313 -23.73 -10.21 -6.74
C VAL A 313 -23.83 -9.49 -5.42
N ASP A 314 -24.22 -10.21 -4.37
CA ASP A 314 -24.10 -9.71 -3.01
C ASP A 314 -22.63 -9.61 -2.62
N PHE A 315 -22.30 -8.58 -1.85
CA PHE A 315 -20.95 -8.30 -1.38
C PHE A 315 -20.99 -7.78 0.05
N ILE A 316 -19.87 -7.96 0.75
CA ILE A 316 -19.62 -7.35 2.05
C ILE A 316 -18.63 -6.22 1.82
N GLN A 317 -19.05 -4.99 2.13
CA GLN A 317 -18.12 -3.87 2.22
C GLN A 317 -17.87 -3.54 3.69
N SER A 318 -16.68 -3.86 4.17
CA SER A 318 -16.13 -3.38 5.42
C SER A 318 -15.02 -2.38 5.08
N PHE A 319 -14.00 -2.14 5.91
CA PHE A 319 -12.82 -1.41 5.44
C PHE A 319 -12.08 -2.08 4.27
N ALA A 320 -12.48 -3.31 3.89
CA ALA A 320 -12.13 -4.01 2.64
C ALA A 320 -13.39 -4.39 1.82
N LEU A 321 -13.20 -4.97 0.62
CA LEU A 321 -14.29 -5.47 -0.24
C LEU A 321 -14.13 -6.97 -0.55
N ILE A 322 -15.13 -7.76 -0.19
CA ILE A 322 -15.00 -9.22 -0.20
C ILE A 322 -16.09 -9.83 -1.08
N ILE A 323 -15.68 -10.45 -2.20
CA ILE A 323 -16.53 -11.33 -3.03
C ILE A 323 -15.77 -12.60 -3.40
N PRO A 324 -15.65 -13.57 -2.49
CA PRO A 324 -15.08 -14.87 -2.82
C PRO A 324 -15.86 -15.47 -3.99
N MET A 325 -15.20 -15.93 -5.04
CA MET A 325 -15.86 -16.69 -6.10
C MET A 325 -14.98 -17.85 -6.47
N LYS A 326 -15.33 -19.06 -6.05
CA LYS A 326 -14.55 -20.25 -6.38
C LYS A 326 -14.67 -20.57 -7.86
N ASP A 327 -13.54 -20.90 -8.50
CA ASP A 327 -13.45 -21.36 -9.89
C ASP A 327 -13.92 -20.32 -10.92
N PHE A 328 -13.63 -19.04 -10.70
CA PHE A 328 -13.87 -17.99 -11.70
C PHE A 328 -12.89 -18.13 -12.89
N LYS A 329 -13.25 -18.98 -13.85
CA LYS A 329 -12.37 -19.32 -14.98
C LYS A 329 -12.19 -18.19 -15.99
N ASN A 330 -13.29 -17.54 -16.37
CA ASN A 330 -13.30 -16.43 -17.33
C ASN A 330 -14.59 -15.62 -17.19
N GLY A 331 -14.49 -14.30 -17.33
CA GLY A 331 -15.67 -13.45 -17.37
C GLY A 331 -15.39 -11.95 -17.31
N SER A 332 -16.44 -11.19 -17.02
CA SER A 332 -16.39 -9.74 -16.81
C SER A 332 -16.83 -9.37 -15.40
N ILE A 333 -16.15 -8.39 -14.80
CA ILE A 333 -16.51 -7.84 -13.49
C ILE A 333 -16.71 -6.33 -13.67
N GLU A 334 -17.84 -5.81 -13.23
CA GLU A 334 -18.12 -4.37 -13.19
C GLU A 334 -18.41 -3.93 -11.76
N ILE A 335 -17.81 -2.81 -11.33
CA ILE A 335 -18.00 -2.24 -10.00
C ILE A 335 -18.37 -0.78 -10.15
N LYS A 336 -19.50 -0.38 -9.56
CA LYS A 336 -19.93 1.01 -9.40
C LYS A 336 -19.61 1.51 -8.00
N TYR A 337 -19.02 2.69 -7.90
CA TYR A 337 -18.50 3.20 -6.64
C TYR A 337 -18.41 4.73 -6.63
N SER A 338 -18.32 5.30 -5.43
CA SER A 338 -18.13 6.73 -5.20
C SER A 338 -16.93 6.97 -4.29
N GLY A 339 -16.16 8.04 -4.52
CA GLY A 339 -15.06 8.48 -3.66
C GLY A 339 -15.37 9.79 -2.94
N ASP A 340 -15.14 9.84 -1.62
CA ASP A 340 -15.33 11.06 -0.81
C ASP A 340 -14.02 11.53 -0.13
N TYR A 341 -13.56 12.70 -0.56
CA TYR A 341 -12.37 13.38 -0.04
C TYR A 341 -12.72 14.65 0.75
N SER A 342 -14.01 15.00 0.88
CA SER A 342 -14.42 16.23 1.55
C SER A 342 -14.39 16.11 3.08
N LYS A 343 -14.59 14.90 3.62
CA LYS A 343 -14.69 14.69 5.08
C LYS A 343 -13.35 14.85 5.80
N ILE A 344 -12.25 14.40 5.17
CA ILE A 344 -10.92 14.34 5.78
C ILE A 344 -9.90 14.72 4.73
N GLU A 345 -9.09 15.75 5.01
CA GLU A 345 -8.11 16.25 4.03
C GLU A 345 -6.87 15.36 3.91
N LYS A 346 -6.43 14.74 5.01
CA LYS A 346 -5.26 13.85 5.05
C LYS A 346 -5.60 12.59 5.83
N ILE A 347 -5.52 11.43 5.18
CA ILE A 347 -5.31 10.17 5.92
C ILE A 347 -3.81 10.11 6.17
N ALA A 348 -3.38 9.77 7.40
CA ALA A 348 -1.97 9.68 7.74
C ALA A 348 -1.27 8.83 6.65
N PRO A 349 -0.28 9.40 5.95
CA PRO A 349 0.22 8.81 4.73
C PRO A 349 0.89 7.48 5.03
N LYS A 350 0.62 6.47 4.19
CA LYS A 350 1.35 5.21 4.28
C LYS A 350 2.82 5.48 4.01
N ARG A 351 3.67 5.34 5.03
CA ARG A 351 5.13 5.56 4.88
C ARG A 351 5.48 6.94 4.27
N GLY A 352 4.61 7.95 4.44
CA GLY A 352 4.83 9.30 3.89
C GLY A 352 4.37 9.54 2.45
N TYR A 353 3.72 8.58 1.77
CA TYR A 353 3.25 8.75 0.38
C TYR A 353 1.75 9.09 0.29
N ILE A 354 1.43 10.06 -0.58
CA ILE A 354 0.04 10.38 -0.97
C ILE A 354 -0.35 9.45 -2.12
N GLU A 355 -1.35 8.61 -1.90
CA GLU A 355 -1.90 7.67 -2.90
C GLU A 355 -3.20 8.20 -3.55
N GLY A 356 -3.81 9.22 -2.95
CA GLY A 356 -4.90 9.96 -3.58
C GLY A 356 -5.31 11.18 -2.77
N GLN A 357 -5.68 12.24 -3.47
CA GLN A 357 -6.08 13.52 -2.92
C GLN A 357 -6.95 14.29 -3.92
N ILE A 358 -7.99 14.97 -3.41
CA ILE A 358 -8.76 15.94 -4.20
C ILE A 358 -8.77 17.25 -3.43
N LYS A 359 -8.15 18.27 -4.02
CA LYS A 359 -8.13 19.67 -3.58
C LYS A 359 -8.96 20.52 -4.55
N GLU A 360 -9.05 21.81 -4.27
CA GLU A 360 -9.83 22.76 -5.06
C GLU A 360 -9.32 22.92 -6.50
N GLU A 361 -8.00 22.84 -6.71
CA GLU A 361 -7.38 23.04 -8.04
C GLU A 361 -6.72 21.79 -8.63
N ILE A 362 -6.64 20.71 -7.86
CA ILE A 362 -5.97 19.49 -8.30
C ILE A 362 -6.59 18.24 -7.69
N ALA A 363 -6.79 17.22 -8.53
CA ALA A 363 -7.03 15.86 -8.11
C ALA A 363 -5.88 14.95 -8.55
N PHE A 364 -5.50 14.03 -7.67
CA PHE A 364 -4.62 12.91 -7.97
C PHE A 364 -5.22 11.65 -7.37
N LEU A 365 -5.42 10.62 -8.19
CA LEU A 365 -5.98 9.35 -7.77
C LEU A 365 -5.14 8.22 -8.35
N ARG A 366 -4.72 7.27 -7.51
CA ARG A 366 -4.08 6.04 -7.98
C ARG A 366 -4.45 4.83 -7.12
N GLY A 367 -4.21 3.64 -7.65
CA GLY A 367 -4.37 2.38 -6.92
C GLY A 367 -5.74 2.25 -6.23
N THR A 368 -5.75 1.86 -4.95
CA THR A 368 -6.97 1.67 -4.15
C THR A 368 -7.72 2.96 -3.83
N PHE A 369 -7.09 4.13 -4.02
CA PHE A 369 -7.72 5.46 -3.89
C PHE A 369 -8.43 5.88 -5.19
N LEU A 370 -8.08 5.28 -6.32
CA LEU A 370 -8.74 5.49 -7.60
C LEU A 370 -9.92 4.55 -7.79
N ARG A 371 -9.75 3.28 -7.44
CA ARG A 371 -10.74 2.23 -7.68
C ARG A 371 -10.54 1.05 -6.71
N PRO A 372 -11.57 0.22 -6.50
CA PRO A 372 -11.37 -1.11 -5.96
C PRO A 372 -10.43 -1.90 -6.90
N MET A 373 -9.41 -2.53 -6.35
CA MET A 373 -8.39 -3.28 -7.11
C MET A 373 -8.46 -4.75 -6.80
N LEU A 374 -8.20 -5.62 -7.78
CA LEU A 374 -8.03 -7.05 -7.47
C LEU A 374 -6.89 -7.27 -6.46
N ASN A 375 -7.04 -8.25 -5.57
CA ASN A 375 -6.03 -8.56 -4.57
C ASN A 375 -4.78 -9.23 -5.18
N SER A 376 -4.97 -9.93 -6.30
CA SER A 376 -3.92 -10.46 -7.18
C SER A 376 -3.10 -9.36 -7.89
N VAL A 377 -1.97 -9.73 -8.47
CA VAL A 377 -1.26 -8.86 -9.44
C VAL A 377 -2.09 -8.76 -10.72
N GLU A 378 -2.45 -7.54 -11.13
CA GLU A 378 -3.24 -7.27 -12.34
C GLU A 378 -2.32 -7.14 -13.56
N LEU A 379 -2.44 -8.07 -14.52
CA LEU A 379 -1.72 -8.01 -15.80
C LEU A 379 -2.65 -7.44 -16.88
N PHE A 380 -2.48 -6.15 -17.19
CA PHE A 380 -3.32 -5.44 -18.14
C PHE A 380 -2.84 -5.66 -19.58
N LYS A 381 -3.73 -6.08 -20.48
CA LYS A 381 -3.47 -6.02 -21.93
C LYS A 381 -3.92 -4.71 -22.56
N ALA A 382 -4.97 -4.09 -22.03
CA ALA A 382 -5.43 -2.79 -22.46
C ALA A 382 -6.13 -2.05 -21.33
N ILE A 383 -5.93 -0.74 -21.26
CA ILE A 383 -6.57 0.15 -20.29
C ILE A 383 -7.20 1.30 -21.06
N GLU A 384 -8.46 1.59 -20.76
CA GLU A 384 -9.17 2.76 -21.28
C GLU A 384 -9.76 3.55 -20.11
N VAL A 385 -9.39 4.83 -20.02
CA VAL A 385 -9.88 5.75 -19.01
C VAL A 385 -10.76 6.78 -19.68
N LYS A 386 -12.03 6.85 -19.28
CA LYS A 386 -13.01 7.86 -19.69
C LYS A 386 -13.32 8.74 -18.49
N ALA A 387 -12.75 9.94 -18.43
CA ALA A 387 -12.86 10.80 -17.27
C ALA A 387 -13.35 12.20 -17.65
N LYS A 388 -14.19 12.79 -16.80
CA LYS A 388 -14.53 14.21 -16.85
C LYS A 388 -14.24 14.86 -15.50
N THR A 389 -14.04 16.16 -15.55
CA THR A 389 -13.66 16.99 -14.40
C THR A 389 -14.41 18.33 -14.48
N ASP A 390 -14.74 18.91 -13.34
CA ASP A 390 -15.33 20.25 -13.24
C ASP A 390 -14.32 21.38 -13.50
N LYS A 391 -13.01 21.10 -13.45
CA LYS A 391 -11.96 22.07 -13.84
C LYS A 391 -10.84 21.43 -14.67
N GLY A 392 -10.37 22.19 -15.66
CA GLY A 392 -9.14 21.91 -16.40
C GLY A 392 -9.19 20.64 -17.25
N THR A 393 -8.11 19.86 -17.18
CA THR A 393 -7.87 18.66 -17.99
C THR A 393 -7.70 17.43 -17.13
N VAL A 394 -7.97 16.25 -17.69
CA VAL A 394 -7.60 14.97 -17.08
C VAL A 394 -6.40 14.37 -17.82
N ILE A 395 -5.38 13.97 -17.09
CA ILE A 395 -4.18 13.27 -17.58
C ILE A 395 -4.19 11.85 -17.03
N ALA A 396 -4.02 10.87 -17.93
CA ALA A 396 -3.91 9.46 -17.59
C ALA A 396 -2.85 8.78 -18.49
N PRO A 397 -2.50 7.51 -18.23
CA PRO A 397 -1.61 6.75 -19.09
C PRO A 397 -2.15 6.54 -20.50
N GLY A 398 -1.24 6.40 -21.46
CA GLY A 398 -1.55 6.17 -22.86
C GLY A 398 -1.74 7.41 -23.71
N GLU A 399 -2.32 7.18 -24.88
CA GLU A 399 -2.65 8.20 -25.87
C GLU A 399 -4.00 8.85 -25.54
N LEU A 400 -4.08 10.17 -25.72
CA LEU A 400 -5.33 10.93 -25.64
C LEU A 400 -6.13 10.78 -26.94
N ILE A 401 -7.27 10.08 -26.86
CA ILE A 401 -8.16 9.81 -27.98
C ILE A 401 -9.16 10.96 -28.21
N SER A 402 -9.65 11.57 -27.14
CA SER A 402 -10.64 12.66 -27.19
C SER A 402 -10.53 13.55 -25.95
N SER A 403 -10.74 14.87 -26.11
CA SER A 403 -10.69 15.89 -25.04
C SER A 403 -11.90 16.83 -25.01
N GLY A 404 -12.97 16.53 -25.76
CA GLY A 404 -14.19 17.37 -25.85
C GLY A 404 -15.13 17.22 -24.65
N GLY A 405 -14.72 17.71 -23.47
CA GLY A 405 -15.51 17.69 -22.22
C GLY A 405 -15.47 16.36 -21.46
N THR A 406 -15.28 15.23 -22.17
CA THR A 406 -14.87 13.96 -21.58
C THR A 406 -13.54 13.54 -22.21
N PHE A 407 -12.55 13.32 -21.36
CA PHE A 407 -11.22 12.86 -21.74
C PHE A 407 -11.23 11.34 -21.88
N ILE A 408 -10.76 10.84 -23.02
CA ILE A 408 -10.61 9.40 -23.27
C ILE A 408 -9.15 9.10 -23.50
N TRP A 409 -8.55 8.30 -22.63
CA TRP A 409 -7.17 7.85 -22.71
C TRP A 409 -7.10 6.36 -22.92
N ARG A 410 -6.17 5.89 -23.76
CA ARG A 410 -6.00 4.46 -24.04
C ARG A 410 -4.52 4.07 -24.09
N ILE A 411 -4.19 2.97 -23.41
CA ILE A 411 -2.91 2.29 -23.55
C ILE A 411 -3.14 0.79 -23.78
N SER A 412 -2.28 0.17 -24.58
CA SER A 412 -2.30 -1.27 -24.84
C SER A 412 -0.91 -1.87 -24.63
N PHE A 413 -0.88 -3.06 -24.04
CA PHE A 413 0.32 -3.84 -23.78
C PHE A 413 0.20 -5.15 -24.55
N PRO A 414 1.12 -5.44 -25.48
CA PRO A 414 1.05 -6.65 -26.31
C PRO A 414 0.99 -7.96 -25.53
N ARG A 415 1.58 -8.03 -24.32
CA ARG A 415 1.76 -9.28 -23.57
C ARG A 415 1.28 -9.24 -22.11
N GLY A 416 0.50 -8.24 -21.72
CA GLY A 416 0.08 -8.04 -20.34
C GLY A 416 1.16 -7.36 -19.51
N PHE A 417 0.82 -6.30 -18.78
CA PHE A 417 1.78 -5.53 -17.99
C PHE A 417 1.18 -5.16 -16.63
N THR A 418 2.00 -5.17 -15.57
CA THR A 418 1.58 -4.76 -14.22
C THR A 418 1.96 -3.31 -13.96
N GLY A 419 1.12 -2.60 -13.20
CA GLY A 419 1.40 -1.23 -12.81
C GLY A 419 0.22 -0.56 -12.13
N VAL A 420 0.47 0.60 -11.52
CA VAL A 420 -0.60 1.40 -10.94
C VAL A 420 -1.07 2.42 -11.96
N ILE A 421 -2.39 2.60 -12.11
CA ILE A 421 -2.98 3.59 -13.00
C ILE A 421 -3.08 4.92 -12.23
N PRO A 422 -2.33 5.97 -12.61
CA PRO A 422 -2.52 7.31 -12.10
C PRO A 422 -3.58 8.07 -12.89
N ILE A 423 -4.29 8.97 -12.22
CA ILE A 423 -5.11 9.99 -12.85
C ILE A 423 -4.84 11.32 -12.17
N PHE A 424 -4.55 12.33 -12.98
CA PHE A 424 -4.44 13.71 -12.53
C PHE A 424 -5.56 14.53 -13.17
N ALA A 425 -6.17 15.42 -12.40
CA ALA A 425 -7.08 16.43 -12.93
C ALA A 425 -6.69 17.82 -12.42
N GLY A 426 -6.76 18.83 -13.27
CA GLY A 426 -6.37 20.20 -12.93
C GLY A 426 -6.06 21.06 -14.16
N GLU A 427 -5.77 22.33 -13.92
CA GLU A 427 -5.41 23.31 -14.96
C GLU A 427 -3.92 23.23 -15.33
N PHE A 428 -3.54 22.12 -15.96
CA PHE A 428 -2.17 21.90 -16.40
C PHE A 428 -1.84 22.70 -17.68
N LYS A 429 -0.71 23.40 -17.66
CA LYS A 429 -0.01 23.79 -18.89
C LYS A 429 0.73 22.59 -19.46
N LYS A 430 0.98 22.60 -20.77
CA LYS A 430 1.67 21.49 -21.47
C LYS A 430 2.86 21.99 -22.31
N MET A 431 3.91 21.17 -22.38
CA MET A 431 5.04 21.32 -23.29
C MET A 431 5.34 19.97 -23.96
N GLU A 432 5.74 19.99 -25.22
CA GLU A 432 6.15 18.80 -25.96
C GLU A 432 7.61 18.94 -26.38
N LEU A 433 8.40 17.90 -26.13
CA LEU A 433 9.82 17.83 -26.43
C LEU A 433 10.13 16.54 -27.18
N MET A 434 11.36 16.44 -27.72
CA MET A 434 11.83 15.25 -28.44
C MET A 434 10.86 14.85 -29.58
N ASN A 435 10.46 15.82 -30.40
CA ASN A 435 9.50 15.64 -31.50
C ASN A 435 8.17 15.00 -31.07
N GLY A 436 7.65 15.40 -29.91
CA GLY A 436 6.38 14.91 -29.36
C GLY A 436 6.47 13.55 -28.66
N TYR A 437 7.68 13.03 -28.43
CA TYR A 437 7.88 11.81 -27.66
C TYR A 437 7.69 12.03 -26.14
N LEU A 438 8.14 13.18 -25.63
CA LEU A 438 7.99 13.59 -24.24
C LEU A 438 6.95 14.69 -24.13
N THR A 439 5.92 14.48 -23.31
CA THR A 439 4.96 15.53 -22.92
C THR A 439 5.12 15.87 -21.45
N VAL A 440 5.32 17.15 -21.14
CA VAL A 440 5.41 17.65 -19.77
C VAL A 440 4.15 18.44 -19.46
N TYR A 441 3.44 18.02 -18.42
CA TYR A 441 2.32 18.74 -17.83
C TYR A 441 2.76 19.37 -16.51
N TYR A 442 2.45 20.64 -16.31
CA TYR A 442 2.90 21.35 -15.11
C TYR A 442 1.86 22.35 -14.62
N MET A 443 1.88 22.57 -13.31
CA MET A 443 1.04 23.51 -12.60
C MET A 443 1.76 23.99 -11.35
N GLY A 444 1.53 25.24 -10.93
CA GLY A 444 2.09 25.79 -9.69
C GLY A 444 3.59 26.12 -9.73
N ILE A 445 4.21 26.05 -10.91
CA ILE A 445 5.58 26.51 -11.18
C ILE A 445 5.57 27.48 -12.36
N ASP A 446 6.52 28.41 -12.38
CA ASP A 446 6.69 29.35 -13.49
C ASP A 446 7.19 28.64 -14.77
N ASP A 447 6.98 29.28 -15.92
CA ASP A 447 7.27 28.69 -17.23
C ASP A 447 8.77 28.46 -17.44
N GLU A 448 9.65 29.33 -16.91
CA GLU A 448 11.11 29.19 -17.01
C GLU A 448 11.61 27.96 -16.23
N THR A 449 11.11 27.79 -14.99
CA THR A 449 11.42 26.62 -14.17
C THR A 449 10.89 25.34 -14.81
N ALA A 450 9.67 25.36 -15.34
CA ALA A 450 9.09 24.21 -16.05
C ALA A 450 9.94 23.84 -17.27
N GLU A 451 10.34 24.81 -18.08
CA GLU A 451 11.16 24.60 -19.28
C GLU A 451 12.53 24.01 -18.92
N ARG A 452 13.21 24.55 -17.90
CA ARG A 452 14.48 24.00 -17.41
C ARG A 452 14.35 22.53 -17.01
N TYR A 453 13.26 22.16 -16.35
CA TYR A 453 13.02 20.79 -15.91
C TYR A 453 12.66 19.85 -17.07
N ALA A 454 11.85 20.34 -18.01
CA ALA A 454 11.51 19.63 -19.23
C ALA A 454 12.77 19.34 -20.07
N ASN A 455 13.65 20.33 -20.23
CA ASN A 455 14.91 20.18 -20.96
C ASN A 455 15.85 19.17 -20.30
N LEU A 456 16.02 19.21 -18.97
CA LEU A 456 16.83 18.19 -18.28
C LEU A 456 16.21 16.79 -18.43
N THR A 457 14.89 16.68 -18.35
CA THR A 457 14.19 15.40 -18.56
C THR A 457 14.49 14.85 -19.96
N ALA A 458 14.42 15.71 -20.98
CA ALA A 458 14.73 15.33 -22.35
C ALA A 458 16.19 14.89 -22.50
N GLU A 459 17.14 15.58 -21.87
CA GLU A 459 18.56 15.22 -21.88
C GLU A 459 18.81 13.85 -21.23
N ILE A 460 18.24 13.62 -20.04
CA ILE A 460 18.37 12.34 -19.34
C ILE A 460 17.72 11.22 -20.17
N LEU A 461 16.54 11.47 -20.74
CA LEU A 461 15.82 10.48 -21.55
C LEU A 461 16.58 10.17 -22.85
N ASP A 462 17.17 11.17 -23.51
CA ASP A 462 18.00 10.99 -24.71
C ASP A 462 19.24 10.13 -24.43
N PHE A 463 19.92 10.37 -23.29
CA PHE A 463 21.00 9.52 -22.81
C PHE A 463 20.56 8.05 -22.71
N GLY A 464 19.43 7.79 -22.07
CA GLY A 464 18.91 6.43 -21.91
C GLY A 464 18.53 5.80 -23.24
N VAL A 465 17.86 6.55 -24.13
CA VAL A 465 17.47 6.07 -25.47
C VAL A 465 18.72 5.68 -26.28
N LYS A 466 19.75 6.52 -26.24
CA LYS A 466 21.02 6.30 -26.96
C LYS A 466 21.71 5.01 -26.52
N TYR A 467 21.76 4.71 -25.23
CA TYR A 467 22.54 3.58 -24.70
C TYR A 467 21.70 2.32 -24.46
N PHE A 468 20.48 2.44 -23.95
CA PHE A 468 19.64 1.31 -23.55
C PHE A 468 18.46 1.04 -24.51
N GLY A 469 18.28 1.87 -25.54
CA GLY A 469 17.16 1.78 -26.46
C GLY A 469 15.91 2.51 -25.94
N LYS A 470 14.92 2.72 -26.80
CA LYS A 470 13.69 3.43 -26.43
C LYS A 470 12.88 2.61 -25.41
N PRO A 471 12.34 3.22 -24.32
CA PRO A 471 11.38 2.58 -23.46
C PRO A 471 10.20 1.94 -24.22
N GLY A 472 9.52 1.02 -23.54
CA GLY A 472 8.41 0.24 -24.09
C GLY A 472 7.28 1.08 -24.68
N TYR A 473 7.10 2.30 -24.17
CA TYR A 473 5.99 3.20 -24.46
C TYR A 473 6.16 3.98 -25.77
N GLU A 474 5.04 4.26 -26.45
CA GLU A 474 5.07 5.07 -27.67
C GLU A 474 5.46 6.53 -27.38
N LYS A 475 4.89 7.09 -26.31
CA LYS A 475 5.16 8.40 -25.72
C LYS A 475 5.29 8.26 -24.21
N VAL A 476 6.01 9.19 -23.59
CA VAL A 476 6.14 9.28 -22.13
C VAL A 476 5.71 10.64 -21.63
N LYS A 477 5.25 10.69 -20.38
CA LYS A 477 4.70 11.91 -19.78
C LYS A 477 5.37 12.22 -18.46
N VAL A 478 5.65 13.49 -18.20
CA VAL A 478 5.96 13.98 -16.85
C VAL A 478 4.83 14.87 -16.37
N VAL A 479 4.42 14.69 -15.13
CA VAL A 479 3.47 15.57 -14.44
C VAL A 479 4.19 16.21 -13.26
N TYR A 480 4.27 17.54 -13.27
CA TYR A 480 4.68 18.36 -12.12
C TYR A 480 3.42 18.93 -11.45
N PRO A 481 2.84 18.20 -10.47
CA PRO A 481 1.62 18.66 -9.80
C PRO A 481 1.92 19.77 -8.79
N ASN A 482 0.99 20.72 -8.66
CA ASN A 482 1.03 21.71 -7.59
C ASN A 482 0.65 21.09 -6.24
N GLU A 483 1.29 21.54 -5.16
CA GLU A 483 0.99 21.16 -3.77
C GLU A 483 0.89 19.65 -3.46
N MET A 484 1.62 18.81 -4.20
CA MET A 484 1.68 17.36 -3.98
C MET A 484 3.12 16.89 -3.85
N SER A 485 3.41 16.14 -2.79
CA SER A 485 4.70 15.47 -2.60
C SER A 485 4.64 14.07 -3.21
N ILE A 486 5.13 13.92 -4.43
CA ILE A 486 5.16 12.66 -5.17
C ILE A 486 6.49 12.51 -5.93
N SER A 487 7.01 11.29 -5.99
CA SER A 487 8.17 10.89 -6.79
C SER A 487 7.91 9.46 -7.16
N SER A 488 7.32 9.23 -8.33
CA SER A 488 6.90 7.89 -8.73
C SER A 488 6.65 7.82 -10.22
N LEU A 489 7.29 6.86 -10.87
CA LEU A 489 6.81 6.36 -12.16
C LEU A 489 5.55 5.52 -11.97
N MET A 490 4.57 5.71 -12.86
CA MET A 490 3.36 4.91 -12.95
C MET A 490 3.01 4.72 -14.43
N LEU A 491 3.37 3.55 -14.98
CA LEU A 491 3.31 3.24 -16.41
C LEU A 491 4.18 4.19 -17.25
N ASP A 492 3.60 4.85 -18.26
CA ASP A 492 4.27 5.82 -19.12
C ASP A 492 4.39 7.22 -18.50
N THR A 493 3.90 7.40 -17.27
CA THR A 493 3.75 8.71 -16.63
C THR A 493 4.60 8.80 -15.36
N LEU A 494 5.55 9.74 -15.33
CA LEU A 494 6.34 10.09 -14.16
C LEU A 494 5.72 11.30 -13.45
N ALA A 495 5.36 11.15 -12.18
CA ALA A 495 4.90 12.26 -11.36
C ALA A 495 5.99 12.68 -10.38
N TYR A 496 6.32 13.97 -10.37
CA TYR A 496 7.47 14.45 -9.61
C TYR A 496 7.22 15.81 -8.96
N SER A 497 7.44 15.89 -7.64
CA SER A 497 7.34 17.13 -6.87
C SER A 497 8.58 17.98 -7.08
N HIS A 498 8.40 19.30 -7.19
CA HIS A 498 9.50 20.27 -7.23
C HIS A 498 10.25 20.30 -5.89
N ASN A 499 11.29 19.46 -5.74
CA ASN A 499 12.19 19.46 -4.58
C ASN A 499 13.65 19.43 -5.05
N PRO A 500 14.46 20.49 -4.82
CA PRO A 500 15.83 20.58 -5.34
C PRO A 500 16.78 19.44 -4.92
N ILE A 501 16.66 18.95 -3.67
CA ILE A 501 17.53 17.86 -3.18
C ILE A 501 17.17 16.54 -3.86
N ARG A 502 15.87 16.22 -3.94
CA ARG A 502 15.41 15.05 -4.69
C ARG A 502 15.82 15.19 -6.15
N TYR A 503 15.72 16.39 -6.70
CA TYR A 503 16.09 16.67 -8.08
C TYR A 503 17.56 16.31 -8.36
N LYS A 504 18.45 16.66 -7.43
CA LYS A 504 19.89 16.36 -7.55
C LYS A 504 20.23 14.86 -7.49
N TYR A 505 19.62 14.10 -6.58
CA TYR A 505 20.06 12.72 -6.29
C TYR A 505 19.07 11.62 -6.69
N GLY A 506 17.82 11.97 -6.98
CA GLY A 506 16.73 11.02 -7.23
C GLY A 506 16.02 11.20 -8.58
N TYR A 507 16.13 12.35 -9.25
CA TYR A 507 15.36 12.57 -10.48
C TYR A 507 15.77 11.65 -11.62
N THR A 508 17.08 11.50 -11.84
CA THR A 508 17.60 10.56 -12.83
C THR A 508 17.20 9.11 -12.51
N TYR A 509 17.16 8.75 -11.23
CA TYR A 509 16.70 7.44 -10.76
C TYR A 509 15.24 7.20 -11.15
N GLU A 510 14.36 8.18 -10.95
CA GLU A 510 12.94 8.07 -11.32
C GLU A 510 12.73 8.01 -12.84
N ILE A 511 13.53 8.74 -13.64
CA ILE A 511 13.47 8.66 -15.10
C ILE A 511 13.88 7.27 -15.59
N ALA A 512 14.90 6.68 -14.97
CA ALA A 512 15.37 5.33 -15.31
C ALA A 512 14.29 4.26 -15.10
N HIS A 513 13.28 4.54 -14.25
CA HIS A 513 12.17 3.62 -14.08
C HIS A 513 11.39 3.35 -15.36
N TRP A 514 11.43 4.22 -16.39
CA TRP A 514 10.75 3.91 -17.66
C TRP A 514 11.29 2.64 -18.33
N TRP A 515 12.54 2.26 -18.07
CA TRP A 515 13.10 0.98 -18.48
C TRP A 515 12.79 -0.12 -17.46
N VAL A 516 13.06 0.12 -16.16
CA VAL A 516 12.86 -0.89 -15.11
C VAL A 516 12.27 -0.25 -13.84
N PRO A 517 11.03 -0.59 -13.41
CA PRO A 517 10.20 -1.67 -13.93
C PRO A 517 9.33 -1.29 -15.15
N GLY A 518 9.46 -0.08 -15.71
CA GLY A 518 8.50 0.48 -16.68
C GLY A 518 8.44 -0.24 -18.03
N THR A 519 9.51 -0.86 -18.50
CA THR A 519 9.53 -1.64 -19.75
C THR A 519 9.66 -3.13 -19.46
N VAL A 520 10.44 -3.49 -18.44
CA VAL A 520 10.62 -4.86 -17.95
C VAL A 520 10.39 -4.89 -16.46
N THR A 521 9.52 -5.76 -15.96
CA THR A 521 9.19 -5.88 -14.52
C THR A 521 9.93 -7.04 -13.87
N PHE A 522 10.06 -7.01 -12.55
CA PHE A 522 10.60 -8.11 -11.75
C PHE A 522 9.73 -8.36 -10.52
N ASP A 523 8.43 -8.54 -10.73
CA ASP A 523 7.40 -8.52 -9.67
C ASP A 523 6.87 -9.91 -9.29
N THR A 524 7.30 -10.96 -9.99
CA THR A 524 6.91 -12.34 -9.75
C THR A 524 8.06 -13.20 -9.21
N ASN A 525 9.29 -12.99 -9.71
CA ASN A 525 10.49 -13.64 -9.19
C ASN A 525 11.19 -12.73 -8.18
N MET A 526 10.78 -12.82 -6.92
CA MET A 526 11.29 -11.99 -5.83
C MET A 526 12.81 -12.05 -5.62
N SER A 527 13.47 -13.15 -6.01
CA SER A 527 14.93 -13.24 -5.94
C SER A 527 15.65 -12.31 -6.92
N GLN A 528 14.95 -11.82 -7.95
CA GLN A 528 15.45 -10.88 -8.95
C GLN A 528 14.88 -9.45 -8.78
N PHE A 529 13.97 -9.25 -7.82
CA PHE A 529 13.31 -7.96 -7.55
C PHE A 529 14.30 -6.81 -7.28
N TRP A 530 15.49 -7.10 -6.76
CA TRP A 530 16.54 -6.10 -6.52
C TRP A 530 16.91 -5.32 -7.79
N PHE A 531 16.71 -5.87 -8.99
CA PHE A 531 17.00 -5.17 -10.24
C PHE A 531 16.08 -3.97 -10.50
N ASN A 532 14.85 -3.99 -9.96
CA ASN A 532 13.95 -2.82 -9.95
C ASN A 532 14.57 -1.61 -9.23
N LEU A 533 15.56 -1.83 -8.37
CA LEU A 533 16.26 -0.79 -7.62
C LEU A 533 17.66 -0.50 -8.16
N ALA A 534 18.37 -1.56 -8.53
CA ALA A 534 19.76 -1.48 -8.98
C ALA A 534 19.89 -0.82 -10.34
N PHE A 535 19.05 -1.17 -11.31
CA PHE A 535 19.15 -0.59 -12.64
C PHE A 535 18.94 0.93 -12.62
N PRO A 536 17.92 1.49 -11.92
CA PRO A 536 17.78 2.94 -11.81
C PRO A 536 18.97 3.67 -11.16
N TRP A 537 19.62 3.06 -10.16
CA TRP A 537 20.83 3.65 -9.57
C TRP A 537 22.03 3.52 -10.51
N TYR A 538 22.21 2.38 -11.17
CA TYR A 538 23.23 2.16 -12.19
C TYR A 538 23.10 3.18 -13.33
N TYR A 539 21.88 3.39 -13.84
CA TYR A 539 21.56 4.41 -14.83
C TYR A 539 22.01 5.79 -14.35
N SER A 540 21.71 6.14 -13.09
CA SER A 540 22.09 7.42 -12.50
C SER A 540 23.60 7.59 -12.43
N LEU A 541 24.35 6.54 -12.07
CA LEU A 541 25.82 6.53 -12.11
C LEU A 541 26.35 6.75 -13.52
N LYS A 542 25.79 6.07 -14.53
CA LYS A 542 26.24 6.21 -15.93
C LYS A 542 25.92 7.60 -16.50
N TYR A 543 24.75 8.16 -16.20
CA TYR A 543 24.41 9.52 -16.60
C TYR A 543 25.30 10.56 -15.90
N ALA A 544 25.55 10.41 -14.61
CA ALA A 544 26.51 11.26 -13.88
C ALA A 544 27.91 11.18 -14.50
N GLN A 545 28.35 10.00 -14.91
CA GLN A 545 29.63 9.81 -15.61
C GLN A 545 29.65 10.45 -17.01
N ASN A 546 28.51 10.51 -17.70
CA ASN A 546 28.35 11.22 -18.96
C ASN A 546 28.47 12.75 -18.78
N ILE A 547 28.07 13.28 -17.62
CA ILE A 547 28.28 14.69 -17.26
C ILE A 547 29.76 14.94 -16.94
N SER A 548 30.31 14.22 -15.93
CA SER A 548 31.71 14.34 -15.55
C SER A 548 32.16 13.20 -14.62
N GLN A 549 33.47 12.96 -14.54
CA GLN A 549 34.02 12.03 -13.55
C GLN A 549 33.79 12.49 -12.11
N GLU A 550 33.71 13.79 -11.86
CA GLU A 550 33.44 14.33 -10.52
C GLU A 550 32.01 14.01 -10.08
N SER A 551 31.03 14.26 -10.95
CA SER A 551 29.62 13.95 -10.70
C SER A 551 29.41 12.45 -10.44
N TYR A 552 30.08 11.60 -11.21
CA TYR A 552 30.10 10.16 -10.99
C TYR A 552 30.68 9.79 -9.61
N ARG A 553 31.85 10.34 -9.26
CA ARG A 553 32.52 10.07 -7.98
C ARG A 553 31.67 10.54 -6.79
N GLU A 554 31.07 11.72 -6.88
CA GLU A 554 30.16 12.25 -5.85
C GLU A 554 28.98 11.32 -5.61
N LEU A 555 28.27 10.93 -6.68
CA LEU A 555 27.09 10.07 -6.58
C LEU A 555 27.44 8.65 -6.11
N ARG A 556 28.54 8.08 -6.61
CA ARG A 556 29.01 6.76 -6.19
C ARG A 556 29.41 6.74 -4.72
N ASN A 557 30.15 7.75 -4.25
CA ASN A 557 30.55 7.86 -2.85
C ASN A 557 29.35 8.06 -1.92
N TYR A 558 28.32 8.79 -2.37
CA TYR A 558 27.06 8.89 -1.63
C TYR A 558 26.42 7.51 -1.41
N GLY A 559 26.28 6.71 -2.47
CA GLY A 559 25.71 5.36 -2.38
C GLY A 559 26.51 4.42 -1.46
N ILE A 560 27.84 4.43 -1.58
CA ILE A 560 28.75 3.65 -0.73
C ILE A 560 28.65 4.07 0.74
N SER A 561 28.64 5.38 1.01
CA SER A 561 28.49 5.91 2.37
C SER A 561 27.16 5.48 3.01
N LYS A 562 26.06 5.55 2.25
CA LYS A 562 24.74 5.08 2.70
C LYS A 562 24.73 3.59 2.94
N TYR A 563 25.32 2.79 2.06
CA TYR A 563 25.46 1.35 2.24
C TYR A 563 26.18 1.02 3.56
N HIS A 564 27.38 1.57 3.80
CA HIS A 564 28.14 1.28 5.01
C HIS A 564 27.40 1.71 6.29
N LYS A 565 26.79 2.90 6.28
CA LYS A 565 26.03 3.39 7.44
C LYS A 565 24.84 2.49 7.77
N THR A 566 24.09 2.06 6.76
CA THR A 566 22.87 1.27 6.97
C THR A 566 23.16 -0.18 7.33
N THR A 567 24.14 -0.82 6.68
CA THR A 567 24.53 -2.21 6.94
C THR A 567 25.35 -2.38 8.21
N ASN A 568 25.65 -1.28 8.92
CA ASN A 568 26.62 -1.22 10.01
C ASN A 568 27.96 -1.88 9.62
N TYR A 569 28.53 -1.42 8.49
CA TYR A 569 29.78 -1.96 7.94
C TYR A 569 29.77 -3.47 7.67
N GLY A 570 28.60 -4.04 7.37
CA GLY A 570 28.43 -5.43 6.94
C GLY A 570 27.74 -6.34 7.95
N GLU A 571 27.57 -5.92 9.21
CA GLU A 571 26.93 -6.75 10.26
C GLU A 571 25.46 -7.08 9.96
N LYS A 572 24.75 -6.20 9.25
CA LYS A 572 23.34 -6.36 8.88
C LYS A 572 23.12 -6.68 7.40
N ASP A 573 24.20 -6.93 6.66
CA ASP A 573 24.09 -7.13 5.22
C ASP A 573 23.39 -8.45 4.88
N ILE A 574 22.71 -8.46 3.73
CA ILE A 574 21.95 -9.61 3.23
C ILE A 574 22.30 -9.83 1.75
N PRO A 575 22.16 -11.07 1.23
CA PRO A 575 22.33 -11.30 -0.20
C PRO A 575 21.34 -10.48 -1.05
N LEU A 576 21.75 -10.08 -2.26
CA LEU A 576 20.88 -9.32 -3.18
C LEU A 576 19.58 -10.09 -3.48
N VAL A 577 19.69 -11.42 -3.61
CA VAL A 577 18.56 -12.32 -3.85
C VAL A 577 17.55 -12.38 -2.69
N GLU A 578 17.87 -11.77 -1.55
CA GLU A 578 17.03 -11.73 -0.36
C GLU A 578 16.51 -10.32 -0.01
N VAL A 579 16.87 -9.29 -0.79
CA VAL A 579 16.47 -7.89 -0.52
C VAL A 579 14.95 -7.72 -0.44
N TRP A 580 14.20 -8.49 -1.22
CA TRP A 580 12.74 -8.53 -1.18
C TRP A 580 12.17 -8.96 0.18
N LYS A 581 12.95 -9.54 1.09
CA LYS A 581 12.48 -9.92 2.43
C LYS A 581 12.36 -8.71 3.37
N VAL A 582 13.14 -7.64 3.12
CA VAL A 582 13.24 -6.49 4.04
C VAL A 582 12.50 -5.24 3.57
N TRP A 583 11.93 -5.22 2.37
CA TRP A 583 11.22 -4.05 1.83
C TRP A 583 10.06 -3.53 2.68
N ARG A 584 9.48 -4.38 3.55
CA ARG A 584 8.40 -4.00 4.47
C ARG A 584 8.88 -3.62 5.86
N THR A 585 10.03 -4.13 6.29
CA THR A 585 10.52 -4.06 7.68
C THR A 585 11.70 -3.12 7.85
N ASP A 586 12.58 -3.00 6.85
CA ASP A 586 13.72 -2.08 6.84
C ASP A 586 13.92 -1.47 5.45
N ILE A 587 13.26 -0.33 5.21
CA ILE A 587 13.34 0.40 3.94
C ILE A 587 14.75 0.93 3.66
N ASN A 588 15.53 1.24 4.69
CA ASN A 588 16.89 1.75 4.51
C ASN A 588 17.80 0.64 4.01
N LEU A 589 17.73 -0.55 4.63
CA LEU A 589 18.49 -1.73 4.21
C LEU A 589 18.08 -2.17 2.81
N TYR A 590 16.79 -2.11 2.50
CA TYR A 590 16.24 -2.37 1.18
C TYR A 590 16.90 -1.52 0.08
N TYR A 591 17.01 -0.19 0.27
CA TYR A 591 17.70 0.67 -0.69
C TYR A 591 19.23 0.50 -0.65
N ALA A 592 19.81 0.32 0.52
CA ALA A 592 21.26 0.16 0.67
C ALA A 592 21.79 -1.03 -0.12
N VAL A 593 21.18 -2.20 0.08
CA VAL A 593 21.58 -3.44 -0.58
C VAL A 593 21.03 -3.47 -2.00
N GLY A 594 19.72 -3.24 -2.17
CA GLY A 594 19.05 -3.36 -3.46
C GLY A 594 19.49 -2.35 -4.51
N ALA A 595 19.54 -1.05 -4.17
CA ALA A 595 19.90 -0.01 -5.11
C ALA A 595 21.42 0.19 -5.21
N TYR A 596 22.07 0.54 -4.09
CA TYR A 596 23.47 0.98 -4.12
C TYR A 596 24.43 -0.16 -4.39
N ARG A 597 24.37 -1.25 -3.61
CA ARG A 597 25.20 -2.43 -3.87
C ARG A 597 24.81 -3.13 -5.18
N GLY A 598 23.51 -3.28 -5.45
CA GLY A 598 23.03 -3.88 -6.70
C GLY A 598 23.56 -3.17 -7.95
N ALA A 599 23.62 -1.83 -7.96
CA ALA A 599 24.22 -1.09 -9.07
C ALA A 599 25.72 -1.32 -9.22
N LEU A 600 26.46 -1.46 -8.11
CA LEU A 600 27.89 -1.79 -8.15
C LEU A 600 28.13 -3.19 -8.70
N VAL A 601 27.20 -4.14 -8.48
CA VAL A 601 27.22 -5.44 -9.15
C VAL A 601 27.08 -5.25 -10.66
N LEU A 602 26.18 -4.39 -11.13
CA LEU A 602 26.05 -4.08 -12.55
C LEU A 602 27.32 -3.41 -13.13
N GLU A 603 27.96 -2.49 -12.39
CA GLU A 603 29.26 -1.93 -12.79
C GLU A 603 30.34 -3.00 -12.89
N LYS A 604 30.37 -3.97 -11.96
CA LYS A 604 31.34 -5.06 -11.98
C LYS A 604 31.17 -5.96 -13.19
N LEU A 605 29.93 -6.24 -13.58
CA LEU A 605 29.63 -6.96 -14.81
C LEU A 605 30.04 -6.15 -16.04
N GLU A 606 29.73 -4.85 -16.08
CA GLU A 606 30.17 -3.91 -17.14
C GLU A 606 31.69 -3.92 -17.32
N GLU A 607 32.45 -3.81 -16.22
CA GLU A 607 33.91 -3.88 -16.22
C GLU A 607 34.43 -5.22 -16.76
N HIS A 608 33.82 -6.32 -16.31
CA HIS A 608 34.21 -7.66 -16.71
C HIS A 608 33.98 -7.89 -18.21
N THR A 609 32.90 -7.37 -18.79
CA THR A 609 32.51 -7.67 -20.18
C THR A 609 32.83 -6.59 -21.21
N SER A 610 33.33 -5.44 -20.77
CA SER A 610 33.33 -4.17 -21.51
C SER A 610 31.96 -3.47 -21.54
N ARG A 611 32.02 -2.14 -21.59
CA ARG A 611 30.84 -1.26 -21.63
C ARG A 611 30.02 -1.46 -22.89
N GLU A 612 30.65 -1.56 -24.06
CA GLU A 612 29.90 -1.69 -25.31
C GLU A 612 29.06 -2.96 -25.31
N ILE A 613 29.67 -4.08 -24.91
CA ILE A 613 28.99 -5.38 -24.83
C ILE A 613 27.90 -5.38 -23.76
N PHE A 614 28.15 -4.77 -22.60
CA PHE A 614 27.17 -4.68 -21.52
C PHE A 614 25.93 -3.88 -21.96
N PHE A 615 26.13 -2.69 -22.55
CA PHE A 615 25.03 -1.85 -23.04
C PHE A 615 24.26 -2.50 -24.19
N GLN A 616 24.95 -3.14 -25.13
CA GLN A 616 24.30 -3.90 -26.20
C GLN A 616 23.44 -5.03 -25.63
N SER A 617 23.97 -5.80 -24.67
CA SER A 617 23.26 -6.92 -24.05
C SER A 617 22.05 -6.46 -23.25
N LEU A 618 22.13 -5.31 -22.56
CA LEU A 618 20.97 -4.70 -21.90
C LEU A 618 19.88 -4.30 -22.90
N ARG A 619 20.25 -3.71 -24.03
CA ARG A 619 19.29 -3.34 -25.08
C ARG A 619 18.59 -4.56 -25.66
N GLU A 620 19.34 -5.62 -25.96
CA GLU A 620 18.81 -6.91 -26.42
C GLU A 620 17.86 -7.52 -25.38
N PHE A 621 18.24 -7.47 -24.10
CA PHE A 621 17.42 -7.93 -22.99
C PHE A 621 16.11 -7.14 -22.86
N PHE A 622 16.17 -5.81 -22.86
CA PHE A 622 14.98 -4.96 -22.75
C PHE A 622 14.02 -5.12 -23.92
N GLU A 623 14.52 -5.28 -25.15
CA GLU A 623 13.66 -5.56 -26.30
C GLU A 623 13.02 -6.96 -26.20
N LYS A 624 13.80 -7.99 -25.80
CA LYS A 624 13.28 -9.35 -25.59
C LYS A 624 12.17 -9.38 -24.53
N TYR A 625 12.33 -8.61 -23.46
CA TYR A 625 11.43 -8.59 -22.30
C TYR A 625 10.46 -7.42 -22.25
N ARG A 626 10.33 -6.66 -23.34
CA ARG A 626 9.40 -5.52 -23.45
C ARG A 626 7.98 -5.91 -23.03
N PHE A 627 7.47 -5.21 -22.02
CA PHE A 627 6.19 -5.42 -21.34
C PHE A 627 5.98 -6.87 -20.86
N LYS A 628 7.03 -7.45 -20.29
CA LYS A 628 7.03 -8.78 -19.68
C LYS A 628 7.84 -8.76 -18.39
N GLU A 629 7.62 -9.78 -17.58
CA GLU A 629 8.51 -10.13 -16.48
C GLU A 629 9.88 -10.54 -17.04
N GLY A 630 10.94 -9.90 -16.54
CA GLY A 630 12.32 -10.19 -16.89
C GLY A 630 12.86 -11.44 -16.20
N ASP A 631 13.88 -12.05 -16.81
CA ASP A 631 14.71 -13.08 -16.16
C ASP A 631 16.19 -12.69 -16.25
N LEU A 632 16.80 -12.36 -15.11
CA LEU A 632 18.22 -11.98 -15.06
C LEU A 632 19.16 -13.11 -15.47
N ASN A 633 18.74 -14.38 -15.36
CA ASN A 633 19.56 -15.49 -15.88
C ASN A 633 19.67 -15.42 -17.40
N ASP A 634 18.62 -14.98 -18.08
CA ASP A 634 18.64 -14.75 -19.52
C ASP A 634 19.49 -13.53 -19.89
N PHE A 635 19.43 -12.45 -19.11
CA PHE A 635 20.33 -11.31 -19.30
C PHE A 635 21.80 -11.74 -19.19
N VAL A 636 22.13 -12.51 -18.16
CA VAL A 636 23.47 -13.06 -17.93
C VAL A 636 23.90 -13.99 -19.08
N ALA A 637 23.00 -14.82 -19.59
CA ALA A 637 23.29 -15.69 -20.74
C ALA A 637 23.57 -14.89 -22.03
N VAL A 638 22.80 -13.83 -22.29
CA VAL A 638 23.05 -12.90 -23.41
C VAL A 638 24.41 -12.22 -23.25
N LEU A 639 24.71 -11.76 -22.03
CA LEU A 639 25.95 -11.06 -21.72
C LEU A 639 27.19 -11.97 -21.84
N GLU A 640 27.10 -13.21 -21.35
CA GLU A 640 28.13 -14.25 -21.50
C GLU A 640 28.38 -14.59 -22.98
N LYS A 641 27.30 -14.80 -23.74
CA LYS A 641 27.38 -15.06 -25.18
C LYS A 641 28.05 -13.92 -25.95
N ASN A 642 27.66 -12.68 -25.69
CA ASN A 642 28.16 -11.52 -26.43
C ASN A 642 29.60 -11.13 -26.03
N SER A 643 30.00 -11.40 -24.78
CA SER A 643 31.35 -11.08 -24.29
C SER A 643 32.37 -12.19 -24.52
N GLY A 644 31.94 -13.44 -24.67
CA GLY A 644 32.82 -14.60 -24.72
C GLY A 644 33.54 -14.89 -23.39
N LYS A 645 33.12 -14.27 -22.28
CA LYS A 645 33.70 -14.43 -20.94
C LYS A 645 32.72 -15.15 -20.02
N PRO A 646 33.19 -15.90 -19.01
CA PRO A 646 32.29 -16.48 -18.02
C PRO A 646 31.67 -15.37 -17.16
N VAL A 647 30.34 -15.23 -17.20
CA VAL A 647 29.55 -14.22 -16.47
C VAL A 647 28.66 -14.89 -15.44
N LYS A 648 28.16 -16.10 -15.70
CA LYS A 648 27.18 -16.77 -14.82
C LYS A 648 27.69 -16.97 -13.40
N GLU A 649 28.90 -17.50 -13.25
CA GLU A 649 29.50 -17.74 -11.93
C GLU A 649 29.78 -16.43 -11.19
N LEU A 650 30.29 -15.41 -11.90
CA LEU A 650 30.51 -14.07 -11.34
C LEU A 650 29.18 -13.47 -10.83
N PHE A 651 28.13 -13.52 -11.64
CA PHE A 651 26.81 -13.01 -11.27
C PHE A 651 26.24 -13.74 -10.05
N GLN A 652 26.31 -15.07 -10.03
CA GLN A 652 25.84 -15.86 -8.90
C GLN A 652 26.59 -15.48 -7.62
N ASN A 653 27.92 -15.46 -7.66
CA ASN A 653 28.74 -15.10 -6.50
C ASN A 653 28.43 -13.69 -5.98
N LEU A 654 28.31 -12.70 -6.87
CA LEU A 654 28.02 -11.32 -6.49
C LEU A 654 26.62 -11.14 -5.90
N THR A 655 25.65 -11.96 -6.32
CA THR A 655 24.23 -11.82 -5.89
C THR A 655 23.88 -12.65 -4.66
N THR A 656 24.57 -13.76 -4.40
CA THR A 656 24.34 -14.62 -3.24
C THR A 656 25.25 -14.32 -2.05
N SER A 657 26.37 -13.63 -2.25
CA SER A 657 27.27 -13.23 -1.17
C SER A 657 26.80 -11.94 -0.48
N THR A 658 27.48 -11.53 0.59
CA THR A 658 27.38 -10.19 1.20
C THR A 658 28.63 -9.35 0.85
N GLY A 659 28.59 -8.05 1.08
CA GLY A 659 29.70 -7.13 0.82
C GLY A 659 29.64 -6.42 -0.55
N LEU A 660 30.36 -5.30 -0.65
CA LEU A 660 30.52 -4.59 -1.91
C LEU A 660 31.43 -5.39 -2.89
N PRO A 661 31.16 -5.38 -4.21
CA PRO A 661 31.97 -6.07 -5.23
C PRO A 661 33.43 -5.61 -5.37
#